data_AF-H1YZR0-F1
#
_entry.id   AF-H1YZR0-F1
#
_cell.length_a   1.000
_cell.length_b   1.000
_cell.length_c   1.000
_cell.angle_alpha   90.00
_cell.angle_beta   90.00
_cell.angle_gamma   90.00
#
_symmetry.space_group_name_H-M   'P 1'
#
loop_
_entity.id
_entity.type
_entity.pdbx_description
1 polymer ?
#
loop_
_entity_poly.entity_id
_entity_poly.type
_entity_poly.pdbx_seq_one_letter_code
_entity_poly.pdbx_strand_id
1 'polypeptide(L)'
;MNSKKDLPISFRLCPIILLTIIFSQVQVSEAQLNHPCLIFDDITEVPGYQYRSSEPWNTWESYIISRADYSLEMDFSVPEWQNYDKISYRAGFARDLGLAYQITGDEKYAGKAAEALFNIDLGDQEPWSRSSAVRDYGLTYDWIQSYLDEEMDRIIRNKYAAFVDSAYHELNSNGGNTEYISFSDYHGQAYPNVAVAGVVLSDFTNPDNIPLNSGPGEWVKTGTEYLFIDDKLHSYNIPLINFGFDNVSGKNYLGAYKSYVIESLLWWFQIYSHYYGRNIFEEYPLSKKIVTSEIWETLPNGYMNNCVTSGNTLKTYHRGILNLLDDVDKAIVLDYLKKTEAKNILLYSSENSEMPDLYYYIVSDNFDNMKSSPPPWKSYLNAGSSYQVFRENWEEDSDWLSLVTFNGRTNSNRDSAHHDQLSFEYFSCGDLLLADAGENKYVLDRYYGQYAYHHNGISLEDADNPHPVSEWSDSRSRGVYKGNVNGVLTPVNVKNIVETSWISTLGAEEMISKVIGDVWADYYSVSPPVYYERTIIYPFNDYFIIIDYFDGNSDRMYWNVFRPSGLAIVPTLDINGDGIFSEDETGYIPGELKIGTSGYDWLSLPYKRETATGIITDNITWSVTNPYGKRVNMNIFSSPASDIIITKNIGRIAGYTYQSEVFSPVVYFKSPSSEDFNRITLLNSGYENEVLNSAETLKVSGSGSAVKVFSGSETDYIYSGEGSCVFDRYNTDADIVFIRKSTDNPYEYYLFFGGSYLGMDGSDLFLFNEDNSGKYMNFCGMSGELKSVIIDGIEITGEDVSNSGCIYFPDSGNSSHIIEINLGNKKISVIYFDNFRSDYILGSEGANDPAVSRKFAGISFYLLLSGFNLALLVFLISFRRSSL
;
A
#
# COMPACT_ATOMS: atom_id res chain seq x y z
N MET A 1 -66.33 38.73 16.27
CA MET A 1 -67.17 39.89 15.86
C MET A 1 -66.52 41.18 16.36
N ASN A 2 -66.99 42.31 15.83
CA ASN A 2 -66.85 43.69 16.31
C ASN A 2 -66.71 43.89 17.84
N SER A 3 -66.08 44.96 18.37
CA SER A 3 -65.25 46.03 17.76
C SER A 3 -64.79 47.09 18.80
N LYS A 4 -63.76 47.89 18.46
CA LYS A 4 -63.54 49.31 18.85
C LYS A 4 -63.19 49.62 20.34
N LYS A 5 -62.02 50.24 20.61
CA LYS A 5 -61.73 51.71 20.80
C LYS A 5 -62.00 52.22 22.23
N ASP A 6 -61.23 53.14 22.85
CA ASP A 6 -60.04 53.92 22.43
C ASP A 6 -59.37 54.62 23.66
N LEU A 7 -58.04 54.90 23.59
CA LEU A 7 -57.34 56.14 24.08
C LEU A 7 -57.18 56.41 25.63
N PRO A 8 -56.28 57.34 26.11
CA PRO A 8 -55.07 57.95 25.49
C PRO A 8 -53.85 58.43 26.41
N ILE A 9 -52.79 58.97 25.75
CA ILE A 9 -51.73 59.97 26.15
C ILE A 9 -50.52 59.60 27.06
N SER A 10 -49.31 59.48 26.46
CA SER A 10 -48.15 60.44 26.55
C SER A 10 -46.96 59.91 25.69
N PHE A 11 -46.22 60.64 24.83
CA PHE A 11 -45.40 61.88 24.92
C PHE A 11 -44.17 61.72 25.85
N ARG A 12 -42.87 61.93 25.49
CA ARG A 12 -42.06 62.53 24.38
C ARG A 12 -40.57 62.01 24.48
N LEU A 13 -39.57 62.18 23.59
CA LEU A 13 -39.36 62.68 22.21
C LEU A 13 -37.95 62.27 21.66
N CYS A 14 -37.82 61.93 20.37
CA CYS A 14 -36.61 62.01 19.48
C CYS A 14 -35.26 61.32 19.85
N PRO A 15 -34.30 61.19 18.90
CA PRO A 15 -34.37 61.46 17.45
C PRO A 15 -34.16 60.21 16.57
N ILE A 16 -34.58 60.27 15.29
CA ILE A 16 -34.15 59.35 14.23
C ILE A 16 -33.03 60.03 13.43
N ILE A 17 -31.88 59.37 13.29
CA ILE A 17 -30.83 59.78 12.34
C ILE A 17 -31.17 59.15 10.98
N LEU A 18 -31.46 59.99 9.99
CA LEU A 18 -31.68 59.57 8.62
C LEU A 18 -30.33 59.39 7.92
N LEU A 19 -29.69 58.24 8.12
CA LEU A 19 -28.43 57.93 7.45
C LEU A 19 -28.71 57.37 6.04
N THR A 20 -28.81 58.27 5.06
CA THR A 20 -28.87 57.90 3.64
C THR A 20 -27.53 57.34 3.20
N ILE A 21 -27.31 56.03 3.41
CA ILE A 21 -26.20 55.31 2.80
C ILE A 21 -26.47 55.27 1.30
N ILE A 22 -25.78 56.13 0.55
CA ILE A 22 -25.64 55.97 -0.89
C ILE A 22 -24.81 54.71 -1.08
N PHE A 23 -25.45 53.62 -1.50
CA PHE A 23 -24.75 52.49 -2.09
C PHE A 23 -24.19 52.95 -3.44
N SER A 24 -23.06 53.65 -3.38
CA SER A 24 -22.11 53.62 -4.47
C SER A 24 -21.74 52.16 -4.66
N GLN A 25 -22.14 51.56 -5.77
CA GLN A 25 -21.51 50.33 -6.23
C GLN A 25 -20.07 50.69 -6.53
N VAL A 26 -19.21 50.56 -5.52
CA VAL A 26 -17.83 50.19 -5.74
C VAL A 26 -17.93 48.82 -6.38
N GLN A 27 -17.87 48.77 -7.71
CA GLN A 27 -17.30 47.61 -8.35
C GLN A 27 -15.90 47.49 -7.77
N VAL A 28 -15.77 46.61 -6.78
CA VAL A 28 -14.49 45.96 -6.56
C VAL A 28 -14.27 45.24 -7.88
N SER A 29 -13.35 45.78 -8.69
CA SER A 29 -12.73 44.93 -9.70
C SER A 29 -12.12 43.80 -8.88
N GLU A 30 -12.64 42.60 -9.06
CA GLU A 30 -11.85 41.42 -8.73
C GLU A 30 -10.53 41.60 -9.48
N ALA A 31 -9.43 41.46 -8.74
CA ALA A 31 -8.12 41.70 -9.32
C ALA A 31 -7.89 40.60 -10.34
N GLN A 32 -7.60 40.99 -11.59
CA GLN A 32 -7.18 40.05 -12.63
C GLN A 32 -6.02 39.22 -12.09
N LEU A 33 -6.07 37.91 -12.33
CA LEU A 33 -5.02 37.00 -11.90
C LEU A 33 -3.71 37.40 -12.59
N ASN A 34 -2.66 37.62 -11.80
CA ASN A 34 -1.32 37.81 -12.34
C ASN A 34 -0.81 36.44 -12.80
N HIS A 35 -0.12 36.40 -13.95
CA HIS A 35 0.42 35.19 -14.55
C HIS A 35 1.88 35.43 -14.95
N PRO A 36 2.79 34.43 -14.80
CA PRO A 36 2.56 33.08 -14.28
C PRO A 36 2.13 33.04 -12.80
N CYS A 37 1.41 31.99 -12.42
CA CYS A 37 1.04 31.73 -11.02
C CYS A 37 0.78 30.25 -10.67
N LEU A 38 0.91 29.32 -11.63
CA LEU A 38 0.60 27.91 -11.37
C LEU A 38 1.68 27.22 -10.52
N ILE A 39 2.96 27.44 -10.85
CA ILE A 39 4.09 26.70 -10.25
C ILE A 39 5.33 27.55 -9.97
N PHE A 40 5.35 28.79 -10.48
CA PHE A 40 6.25 29.89 -10.10
C PHE A 40 5.55 31.22 -10.44
N ASP A 41 5.89 32.30 -9.73
CA ASP A 41 5.49 33.67 -10.09
C ASP A 41 6.51 34.30 -11.07
N ASP A 42 7.80 33.99 -10.91
CA ASP A 42 8.91 34.48 -11.73
C ASP A 42 9.88 33.33 -12.06
N ILE A 43 10.24 33.18 -13.34
CA ILE A 43 11.17 32.14 -13.84
C ILE A 43 12.55 32.18 -13.18
N THR A 44 12.97 33.32 -12.62
CA THR A 44 14.24 33.46 -11.90
C THR A 44 14.23 32.82 -10.51
N GLU A 45 13.06 32.47 -9.97
CA GLU A 45 12.91 31.72 -8.72
C GLU A 45 13.04 30.20 -8.94
N VAL A 46 12.88 29.73 -10.18
CA VAL A 46 12.97 28.31 -10.55
C VAL A 46 14.41 27.77 -10.40
N PRO A 47 14.62 26.65 -9.69
CA PRO A 47 15.95 26.04 -9.51
C PRO A 47 16.69 25.78 -10.83
N GLY A 48 16.00 25.30 -11.87
CA GLY A 48 16.60 25.10 -13.19
C GLY A 48 17.19 26.36 -13.80
N TYR A 49 16.56 27.52 -13.59
CA TYR A 49 17.09 28.80 -14.05
C TYR A 49 18.25 29.29 -13.17
N GLN A 50 18.18 29.07 -11.86
CA GLN A 50 19.23 29.44 -10.90
C GLN A 50 20.52 28.62 -11.10
N TYR A 51 20.39 27.33 -11.43
CA TYR A 51 21.49 26.40 -11.64
C TYR A 51 21.79 26.11 -13.13
N ARG A 52 21.24 26.87 -14.08
CA ARG A 52 21.33 26.64 -15.54
C ARG A 52 22.73 26.48 -16.14
N SER A 53 23.79 26.82 -15.41
CA SER A 53 25.19 26.59 -15.81
C SER A 53 25.81 25.29 -15.27
N SER A 54 25.01 24.44 -14.62
CA SER A 54 25.42 23.21 -13.93
C SER A 54 24.55 22.04 -14.37
N GLU A 55 25.10 20.82 -14.37
CA GLU A 55 24.31 19.61 -14.60
C GLU A 55 23.51 19.23 -13.34
N PRO A 56 22.31 18.64 -13.47
CA PRO A 56 21.63 18.28 -14.73
C PRO A 56 20.84 19.44 -15.40
N TRP A 57 20.66 20.56 -14.71
CA TRP A 57 19.77 21.65 -15.15
C TRP A 57 20.15 22.27 -16.51
N ASN A 58 21.45 22.36 -16.83
CA ASN A 58 21.96 22.78 -18.14
C ASN A 58 21.51 21.85 -19.29
N THR A 59 21.59 20.52 -19.09
CA THR A 59 21.07 19.53 -20.04
C THR A 59 19.56 19.64 -20.17
N TRP A 60 18.83 19.81 -19.06
CA TRP A 60 17.38 20.00 -19.08
C TRP A 60 16.96 21.27 -19.83
N GLU A 61 17.59 22.42 -19.59
CA GLU A 61 17.32 23.67 -20.31
C GLU A 61 17.54 23.49 -21.83
N SER A 62 18.66 22.88 -22.19
CA SER A 62 19.02 22.59 -23.57
C SER A 62 17.99 21.71 -24.27
N TYR A 63 17.42 20.73 -23.57
CA TYR A 63 16.39 19.83 -24.09
C TYR A 63 15.02 20.52 -24.21
N ILE A 64 14.63 21.36 -23.25
CA ILE A 64 13.41 22.19 -23.29
C ILE A 64 13.45 23.11 -24.52
N ILE A 65 14.54 23.86 -24.69
CA ILE A 65 14.71 24.78 -25.82
C ILE A 65 14.72 24.02 -27.16
N SER A 66 15.40 22.86 -27.23
CA SER A 66 15.41 22.03 -28.45
C SER A 66 14.01 21.49 -28.83
N ARG A 67 13.18 21.13 -27.84
CA ARG A 67 11.77 20.74 -28.08
C ARG A 67 10.90 21.91 -28.52
N ALA A 68 11.11 23.10 -27.94
CA ALA A 68 10.42 24.31 -28.34
C ALA A 68 10.80 24.74 -29.77
N ASP A 69 12.08 24.69 -30.15
CA ASP A 69 12.52 24.97 -31.52
C ASP A 69 11.95 23.98 -32.55
N TYR A 70 11.84 22.69 -32.23
CA TYR A 70 11.09 21.73 -33.06
C TYR A 70 9.60 22.10 -33.18
N SER A 71 8.99 22.56 -32.08
CA SER A 71 7.58 22.96 -32.04
C SER A 71 7.28 24.23 -32.85
N LEU A 72 8.30 25.03 -33.22
CA LEU A 72 8.15 26.16 -34.15
C LEU A 72 7.85 25.71 -35.59
N GLU A 73 8.25 24.49 -35.99
CA GLU A 73 8.03 23.96 -37.35
C GLU A 73 6.61 23.41 -37.57
N MET A 74 5.86 23.15 -36.49
CA MET A 74 4.49 22.65 -36.54
C MET A 74 3.50 23.75 -36.97
N ASP A 75 2.36 23.41 -37.56
CA ASP A 75 1.26 24.36 -37.86
C ASP A 75 0.02 23.98 -37.05
N PHE A 76 -0.22 24.70 -35.95
CA PHE A 76 -1.32 24.37 -35.04
C PHE A 76 -2.70 24.67 -35.64
N SER A 77 -2.78 25.48 -36.70
CA SER A 77 -4.04 25.78 -37.40
C SER A 77 -4.52 24.67 -38.35
N VAL A 78 -3.65 23.70 -38.67
CA VAL A 78 -4.01 22.52 -39.46
C VAL A 78 -4.87 21.56 -38.60
N PRO A 79 -6.10 21.20 -39.02
CA PRO A 79 -7.00 20.35 -38.22
C PRO A 79 -6.49 18.93 -37.94
N GLU A 80 -5.76 18.34 -38.90
CA GLU A 80 -5.26 16.95 -38.86
C GLU A 80 -3.78 16.93 -39.27
N TRP A 81 -2.88 16.56 -38.36
CA TRP A 81 -1.46 16.32 -38.63
C TRP A 81 -1.23 14.89 -39.12
N GLN A 82 -0.21 14.67 -39.95
CA GLN A 82 0.15 13.31 -40.42
C GLN A 82 0.83 12.46 -39.34
N ASN A 83 1.41 13.09 -38.32
CA ASN A 83 2.04 12.47 -37.16
C ASN A 83 1.71 13.33 -35.92
N TYR A 84 1.69 12.72 -34.73
CA TYR A 84 1.44 13.41 -33.45
C TYR A 84 0.12 14.18 -33.36
N ASP A 85 -0.93 13.77 -34.08
CA ASP A 85 -2.18 14.52 -34.15
C ASP A 85 -3.05 14.48 -32.88
N LYS A 86 -2.73 13.62 -31.91
CA LYS A 86 -3.47 13.61 -30.62
C LYS A 86 -3.34 14.95 -29.92
N ILE A 87 -4.47 15.46 -29.41
CA ILE A 87 -4.55 16.77 -28.76
C ILE A 87 -3.57 16.92 -27.58
N SER A 88 -3.27 15.83 -26.88
CA SER A 88 -2.22 15.76 -25.84
C SER A 88 -0.81 16.07 -26.37
N TYR A 89 -0.44 15.66 -27.59
CA TYR A 89 0.83 16.05 -28.19
C TYR A 89 0.84 17.52 -28.62
N ARG A 90 -0.27 18.01 -29.22
CA ARG A 90 -0.43 19.44 -29.57
C ARG A 90 -0.27 20.34 -28.33
N ALA A 91 -0.93 20.00 -27.23
CA ALA A 91 -0.80 20.71 -25.96
C ALA A 91 0.61 20.57 -25.35
N GLY A 92 1.23 19.39 -25.42
CA GLY A 92 2.60 19.17 -24.97
C GLY A 92 3.62 20.06 -25.69
N PHE A 93 3.52 20.19 -27.02
CA PHE A 93 4.36 21.12 -27.80
C PHE A 93 4.08 22.59 -27.45
N ALA A 94 2.81 22.96 -27.23
CA ALA A 94 2.42 24.29 -26.80
C ALA A 94 3.02 24.67 -25.43
N ARG A 95 2.99 23.73 -24.47
CA ARG A 95 3.59 23.88 -23.14
C ARG A 95 5.10 24.10 -23.24
N ASP A 96 5.79 23.30 -24.06
CA ASP A 96 7.23 23.41 -24.24
C ASP A 96 7.63 24.79 -24.83
N LEU A 97 6.83 25.32 -25.77
CA LEU A 97 6.97 26.69 -26.28
C LEU A 97 6.76 27.75 -25.17
N GLY A 98 5.73 27.59 -24.34
CA GLY A 98 5.46 28.51 -23.22
C GLY A 98 6.62 28.59 -22.22
N LEU A 99 7.22 27.45 -21.86
CA LEU A 99 8.37 27.43 -20.95
C LEU A 99 9.63 28.01 -21.61
N ALA A 100 9.86 27.74 -22.89
CA ALA A 100 10.99 28.32 -23.62
C ALA A 100 10.87 29.84 -23.76
N TYR A 101 9.66 30.40 -23.88
CA TYR A 101 9.44 31.85 -23.78
C TYR A 101 9.90 32.38 -22.41
N GLN A 102 9.45 31.78 -21.30
CA GLN A 102 9.88 32.19 -19.96
C GLN A 102 11.41 32.13 -19.77
N ILE A 103 12.06 31.05 -20.20
CA ILE A 103 13.52 30.84 -20.05
C ILE A 103 14.36 31.83 -20.89
N THR A 104 13.84 32.30 -22.03
CA THR A 104 14.65 33.04 -23.04
C THR A 104 14.21 34.49 -23.28
N GLY A 105 12.96 34.84 -23.00
CA GLY A 105 12.33 36.10 -23.41
C GLY A 105 12.07 36.24 -24.92
N ASP A 106 12.24 35.19 -25.73
CA ASP A 106 12.07 35.26 -27.18
C ASP A 106 10.59 35.12 -27.58
N GLU A 107 10.00 36.24 -28.02
CA GLU A 107 8.61 36.35 -28.47
C GLU A 107 8.23 35.36 -29.58
N LYS A 108 9.20 34.77 -30.32
CA LYS A 108 8.90 33.72 -31.32
C LYS A 108 8.18 32.52 -30.70
N TYR A 109 8.52 32.17 -29.46
CA TYR A 109 7.91 31.04 -28.75
C TYR A 109 6.52 31.41 -28.23
N ALA A 110 6.36 32.60 -27.64
CA ALA A 110 5.06 33.08 -27.15
C ALA A 110 4.03 33.24 -28.28
N GLY A 111 4.44 33.82 -29.42
CA GLY A 111 3.58 33.94 -30.60
C GLY A 111 3.13 32.58 -31.14
N LYS A 112 3.99 31.55 -31.07
CA LYS A 112 3.65 30.19 -31.51
C LYS A 112 2.80 29.42 -30.50
N ALA A 113 3.04 29.61 -29.21
CA ALA A 113 2.19 29.10 -28.15
C ALA A 113 0.78 29.72 -28.21
N ALA A 114 0.67 31.01 -28.53
CA ALA A 114 -0.61 31.67 -28.77
C ALA A 114 -1.35 31.09 -29.98
N GLU A 115 -0.65 30.78 -31.09
CA GLU A 115 -1.22 30.04 -32.24
C GLU A 115 -1.84 28.70 -31.80
N ALA A 116 -1.18 27.96 -30.92
CA ALA A 116 -1.72 26.72 -30.35
C ALA A 116 -2.95 26.98 -29.48
N LEU A 117 -2.93 28.01 -28.61
CA LEU A 117 -4.07 28.36 -27.75
C LEU A 117 -5.31 28.84 -28.53
N PHE A 118 -5.13 29.46 -29.70
CA PHE A 118 -6.25 29.75 -30.61
C PHE A 118 -6.86 28.50 -31.26
N ASN A 119 -6.15 27.36 -31.24
CA ASN A 119 -6.50 26.13 -31.95
C ASN A 119 -6.59 24.90 -31.00
N ILE A 120 -6.89 25.14 -29.72
CA ILE A 120 -7.06 24.11 -28.66
C ILE A 120 -7.95 22.95 -29.12
N ASP A 121 -9.02 23.23 -29.85
CA ASP A 121 -10.06 22.30 -30.31
C ASP A 121 -9.71 21.47 -31.57
N LEU A 122 -8.44 21.33 -31.93
CA LEU A 122 -7.97 20.54 -33.09
C LEU A 122 -7.18 19.27 -32.70
N GLY A 123 -7.09 18.30 -33.63
CA GLY A 123 -6.49 16.99 -33.43
C GLY A 123 -7.42 15.91 -32.85
N ASP A 124 -6.88 14.72 -32.56
CA ASP A 124 -7.62 13.58 -31.98
C ASP A 124 -7.85 13.75 -30.47
N GLN A 125 -9.12 13.69 -30.05
CA GLN A 125 -9.61 14.10 -28.73
C GLN A 125 -10.28 12.97 -27.91
N GLU A 126 -9.72 11.76 -27.91
CA GLU A 126 -10.06 10.74 -26.91
C GLU A 126 -10.06 11.34 -25.47
N PRO A 127 -11.01 11.00 -24.58
CA PRO A 127 -11.20 11.72 -23.30
C PRO A 127 -9.94 11.83 -22.42
N TRP A 128 -9.13 10.77 -22.34
CA TRP A 128 -7.87 10.77 -21.60
C TRP A 128 -6.88 11.79 -22.21
N SER A 129 -6.72 11.78 -23.54
CA SER A 129 -5.86 12.68 -24.32
C SER A 129 -6.31 14.14 -24.16
N ARG A 130 -7.63 14.38 -24.14
CA ARG A 130 -8.21 15.70 -23.85
C ARG A 130 -7.89 16.16 -22.43
N SER A 131 -7.99 15.28 -21.44
CA SER A 131 -7.69 15.64 -20.05
C SER A 131 -6.21 15.97 -19.81
N SER A 132 -5.27 15.26 -20.45
CA SER A 132 -3.85 15.64 -20.45
C SER A 132 -3.63 16.99 -21.13
N ALA A 133 -4.32 17.24 -22.25
CA ALA A 133 -4.25 18.50 -22.98
C ALA A 133 -4.81 19.70 -22.19
N VAL A 134 -5.81 19.48 -21.31
CA VAL A 134 -6.30 20.53 -20.40
C VAL A 134 -5.15 21.07 -19.54
N ARG A 135 -4.42 20.21 -18.83
CA ARG A 135 -3.27 20.63 -18.00
C ARG A 135 -2.21 21.36 -18.83
N ASP A 136 -1.80 20.77 -19.96
CA ASP A 136 -0.67 21.31 -20.75
C ASP A 136 -1.03 22.63 -21.45
N TYR A 137 -2.27 22.84 -21.93
CA TYR A 137 -2.73 24.14 -22.40
C TYR A 137 -2.91 25.15 -21.24
N GLY A 138 -3.28 24.70 -20.04
CA GLY A 138 -3.32 25.55 -18.84
C GLY A 138 -1.94 26.12 -18.48
N LEU A 139 -0.92 25.25 -18.43
CA LEU A 139 0.48 25.66 -18.26
C LEU A 139 0.95 26.59 -19.40
N THR A 140 0.56 26.29 -20.65
CA THR A 140 0.87 27.15 -21.81
C THR A 140 0.31 28.56 -21.62
N TYR A 141 -0.97 28.69 -21.23
CA TYR A 141 -1.62 29.98 -21.01
C TYR A 141 -0.95 30.75 -19.87
N ASP A 142 -0.75 30.12 -18.71
CA ASP A 142 -0.07 30.71 -17.54
C ASP A 142 1.29 31.32 -17.91
N TRP A 143 2.07 30.62 -18.75
CA TRP A 143 3.41 31.04 -19.13
C TRP A 143 3.49 32.07 -20.25
N ILE A 144 2.40 32.35 -20.98
CA ILE A 144 2.41 33.38 -22.06
C ILE A 144 1.40 34.51 -21.88
N GLN A 145 0.57 34.49 -20.83
CA GLN A 145 -0.52 35.46 -20.64
C GLN A 145 -0.04 36.91 -20.75
N SER A 146 1.14 37.22 -20.20
CA SER A 146 1.77 38.55 -20.22
C SER A 146 2.23 39.04 -21.61
N TYR A 147 2.22 38.17 -22.63
CA TYR A 147 2.45 38.51 -24.04
C TYR A 147 1.13 38.78 -24.80
N LEU A 148 -0.02 38.36 -24.28
CA LEU A 148 -1.32 38.51 -24.94
C LEU A 148 -1.88 39.93 -24.76
N ASP A 149 -2.54 40.46 -25.80
CA ASP A 149 -3.39 41.65 -25.64
C ASP A 149 -4.79 41.30 -25.11
N GLU A 150 -5.56 42.32 -24.70
CA GLU A 150 -6.92 42.18 -24.13
C GLU A 150 -7.92 41.43 -25.03
N GLU A 151 -7.70 41.39 -26.35
CA GLU A 151 -8.56 40.66 -27.28
C GLU A 151 -8.07 39.22 -27.47
N MET A 152 -6.75 39.01 -27.58
CA MET A 152 -6.14 37.68 -27.63
C MET A 152 -6.45 36.88 -26.37
N ASP A 153 -6.23 37.47 -25.19
CA ASP A 153 -6.50 36.87 -23.88
C ASP A 153 -7.98 36.49 -23.74
N ARG A 154 -8.90 37.42 -24.01
CA ARG A 154 -10.36 37.17 -23.95
C ARG A 154 -10.77 35.97 -24.82
N ILE A 155 -10.27 35.90 -26.05
CA ILE A 155 -10.60 34.81 -26.98
C ILE A 155 -10.02 33.47 -26.51
N ILE A 156 -8.77 33.46 -26.06
CA ILE A 156 -8.08 32.26 -25.55
C ILE A 156 -8.75 31.74 -24.28
N ARG A 157 -9.02 32.60 -23.30
CA ARG A 157 -9.72 32.25 -22.05
C ARG A 157 -11.11 31.66 -22.32
N ASN A 158 -11.87 32.25 -23.24
CA ASN A 158 -13.17 31.70 -23.66
C ASN A 158 -13.03 30.29 -24.28
N LYS A 159 -12.08 30.09 -25.22
CA LYS A 159 -11.84 28.78 -25.85
C LYS A 159 -11.42 27.73 -24.83
N TYR A 160 -10.49 28.07 -23.95
CA TYR A 160 -9.99 27.17 -22.92
C TYR A 160 -11.07 26.86 -21.87
N ALA A 161 -11.87 27.82 -21.42
CA ALA A 161 -13.01 27.58 -20.52
C ALA A 161 -14.04 26.58 -21.10
N ALA A 162 -14.39 26.71 -22.38
CA ALA A 162 -15.30 25.77 -23.06
C ALA A 162 -14.70 24.36 -23.23
N PHE A 163 -13.37 24.28 -23.45
CA PHE A 163 -12.64 23.02 -23.52
C PHE A 163 -12.60 22.30 -22.17
N VAL A 164 -12.43 23.04 -21.07
CA VAL A 164 -12.39 22.52 -19.69
C VAL A 164 -13.79 22.09 -19.23
N ASP A 165 -14.86 22.86 -19.53
CA ASP A 165 -16.25 22.46 -19.27
C ASP A 165 -16.57 21.10 -19.92
N SER A 166 -16.15 20.92 -21.18
CA SER A 166 -16.30 19.64 -21.87
C SER A 166 -15.55 18.50 -21.19
N ALA A 167 -14.31 18.72 -20.73
CA ALA A 167 -13.52 17.70 -20.04
C ALA A 167 -14.10 17.35 -18.65
N TYR A 168 -14.54 18.35 -17.88
CA TYR A 168 -15.22 18.17 -16.59
C TYR A 168 -16.51 17.35 -16.73
N HIS A 169 -17.30 17.59 -17.77
CA HIS A 169 -18.54 16.83 -18.00
C HIS A 169 -18.32 15.43 -18.59
N GLU A 170 -17.17 15.12 -19.19
CA GLU A 170 -16.83 13.74 -19.54
C GLU A 170 -16.53 12.86 -18.31
N LEU A 171 -16.07 13.45 -17.19
CA LEU A 171 -15.71 12.75 -15.96
C LEU A 171 -16.82 11.85 -15.37
N ASN A 172 -18.10 12.09 -15.69
CA ASN A 172 -19.22 11.18 -15.36
C ASN A 172 -20.28 11.10 -16.48
N SER A 173 -19.88 11.39 -17.73
CA SER A 173 -20.75 11.42 -18.92
C SER A 173 -21.99 12.31 -18.75
N ASN A 174 -21.81 13.58 -18.37
CA ASN A 174 -22.86 14.57 -18.07
C ASN A 174 -23.85 14.08 -16.98
N GLY A 175 -23.35 13.40 -15.95
CA GLY A 175 -24.15 12.75 -14.92
C GLY A 175 -24.92 11.51 -15.41
N GLY A 176 -24.70 11.08 -16.65
CA GLY A 176 -25.34 9.90 -17.25
C GLY A 176 -24.71 8.57 -16.85
N ASN A 177 -23.53 8.58 -16.22
CA ASN A 177 -22.78 7.36 -15.88
C ASN A 177 -22.07 7.47 -14.51
N THR A 178 -22.84 7.73 -13.45
CA THR A 178 -22.32 7.92 -12.08
C THR A 178 -21.86 6.64 -11.37
N GLU A 179 -21.94 5.47 -12.04
CA GLU A 179 -21.52 4.15 -11.54
C GLU A 179 -20.32 3.57 -12.33
N TYR A 180 -19.57 4.41 -13.05
CA TYR A 180 -18.39 4.00 -13.80
C TYR A 180 -17.15 4.78 -13.36
N ILE A 181 -16.14 4.05 -12.88
CA ILE A 181 -14.79 4.59 -12.67
C ILE A 181 -13.80 3.58 -13.28
N SER A 182 -12.98 4.04 -14.23
CA SER A 182 -11.63 3.48 -14.45
C SER A 182 -10.60 4.47 -13.92
N PHE A 183 -9.91 4.11 -12.84
CA PHE A 183 -9.01 5.04 -12.16
C PHE A 183 -7.74 5.29 -13.00
N SER A 184 -6.93 4.27 -13.28
CA SER A 184 -5.64 4.43 -13.94
C SER A 184 -5.74 4.81 -15.42
N ASP A 185 -6.76 4.36 -16.15
CA ASP A 185 -6.90 4.65 -17.59
C ASP A 185 -7.55 6.01 -17.88
N TYR A 186 -8.16 6.66 -16.88
CA TYR A 186 -8.82 7.96 -17.08
C TYR A 186 -8.91 8.83 -15.80
N HIS A 187 -9.75 8.50 -14.83
CA HIS A 187 -10.21 9.47 -13.83
C HIS A 187 -9.09 9.98 -12.90
N GLY A 188 -8.17 9.10 -12.51
CA GLY A 188 -7.00 9.44 -11.68
C GLY A 188 -5.98 10.35 -12.40
N GLN A 189 -6.04 10.44 -13.73
CA GLN A 189 -5.30 11.42 -14.53
C GLN A 189 -6.13 12.70 -14.70
N ALA A 190 -7.40 12.54 -15.06
CA ALA A 190 -8.26 13.64 -15.49
C ALA A 190 -8.64 14.61 -14.37
N TYR A 191 -8.88 14.12 -13.15
CA TYR A 191 -9.26 14.96 -12.00
C TYR A 191 -8.17 15.99 -11.64
N PRO A 192 -6.91 15.63 -11.34
CA PRO A 192 -5.87 16.63 -11.08
C PRO A 192 -5.64 17.59 -12.28
N ASN A 193 -5.78 17.11 -13.53
CA ASN A 193 -5.61 17.97 -14.71
C ASN A 193 -6.73 19.01 -14.87
N VAL A 194 -7.99 18.66 -14.60
CA VAL A 194 -9.12 19.62 -14.56
C VAL A 194 -8.96 20.61 -13.41
N ALA A 195 -8.39 20.18 -12.27
CA ALA A 195 -8.14 21.07 -11.14
C ALA A 195 -7.12 22.19 -11.46
N VAL A 196 -6.07 21.89 -12.23
CA VAL A 196 -5.11 22.89 -12.75
C VAL A 196 -5.82 23.97 -13.56
N ALA A 197 -6.79 23.59 -14.40
CA ALA A 197 -7.59 24.54 -15.16
C ALA A 197 -8.48 25.43 -14.28
N GLY A 198 -9.03 24.88 -13.19
CA GLY A 198 -9.78 25.63 -12.20
C GLY A 198 -8.94 26.69 -11.45
N VAL A 199 -7.63 26.46 -11.31
CA VAL A 199 -6.70 27.44 -10.73
C VAL A 199 -6.38 28.55 -11.74
N VAL A 200 -5.92 28.20 -12.95
CA VAL A 200 -5.44 29.19 -13.94
C VAL A 200 -6.56 30.06 -14.53
N LEU A 201 -7.82 29.63 -14.41
CA LEU A 201 -9.00 30.42 -14.76
C LEU A 201 -9.80 30.89 -13.53
N SER A 202 -9.21 30.94 -12.33
CA SER A 202 -9.97 31.20 -11.10
C SER A 202 -10.67 32.57 -11.04
N ASP A 203 -10.23 33.56 -11.82
CA ASP A 203 -10.85 34.88 -12.01
C ASP A 203 -11.74 34.98 -13.29
N PHE A 204 -12.00 33.85 -13.98
CA PHE A 204 -12.80 33.87 -15.21
C PHE A 204 -14.30 34.09 -14.95
N THR A 205 -14.77 35.29 -15.32
CA THR A 205 -16.16 35.76 -15.10
C THR A 205 -17.14 35.48 -16.24
N ASN A 206 -16.72 34.76 -17.30
CA ASN A 206 -17.50 34.52 -18.53
C ASN A 206 -18.10 35.82 -19.15
N PRO A 207 -17.26 36.82 -19.50
CA PRO A 207 -17.73 38.13 -19.94
C PRO A 207 -18.56 38.09 -21.24
N ASP A 208 -18.19 37.22 -22.19
CA ASP A 208 -18.88 37.07 -23.47
C ASP A 208 -20.13 36.15 -23.40
N ASN A 209 -20.46 35.63 -22.21
CA ASN A 209 -21.62 34.74 -21.96
C ASN A 209 -21.61 33.49 -22.86
N ILE A 210 -20.43 32.86 -23.03
CA ILE A 210 -20.30 31.59 -23.75
C ILE A 210 -21.05 30.47 -22.99
N PRO A 211 -21.62 29.47 -23.69
CA PRO A 211 -22.33 28.37 -23.03
C PRO A 211 -21.36 27.49 -22.25
N LEU A 212 -21.48 27.52 -20.92
CA LEU A 212 -20.78 26.66 -19.97
C LEU A 212 -21.82 26.10 -18.99
N ASN A 213 -21.60 24.89 -18.50
CA ASN A 213 -22.49 24.20 -17.57
C ASN A 213 -21.86 24.05 -16.17
N SER A 214 -20.56 24.34 -16.07
CA SER A 214 -19.72 24.36 -14.87
C SER A 214 -18.76 25.56 -14.88
N GLY A 215 -17.94 25.71 -13.84
CA GLY A 215 -16.92 26.78 -13.80
C GLY A 215 -15.72 26.50 -12.89
N PRO A 216 -14.75 27.44 -12.81
CA PRO A 216 -13.46 27.24 -12.13
C PRO A 216 -13.56 26.73 -10.68
N GLY A 217 -14.51 27.24 -9.91
CA GLY A 217 -14.76 26.81 -8.52
C GLY A 217 -15.34 25.40 -8.36
N GLU A 218 -15.82 24.78 -9.43
CA GLU A 218 -16.15 23.35 -9.49
C GLU A 218 -14.97 22.53 -10.03
N TRP A 219 -14.25 23.05 -11.03
CA TRP A 219 -13.07 22.40 -11.59
C TRP A 219 -11.99 22.15 -10.52
N VAL A 220 -11.71 23.12 -9.65
CA VAL A 220 -10.79 22.96 -8.48
C VAL A 220 -11.22 21.82 -7.54
N LYS A 221 -12.52 21.54 -7.41
CA LYS A 221 -13.02 20.45 -6.52
C LYS A 221 -12.56 19.08 -7.00
N THR A 222 -12.35 18.89 -8.29
CA THR A 222 -11.86 17.63 -8.85
C THR A 222 -10.49 17.23 -8.27
N GLY A 223 -9.59 18.19 -7.99
CA GLY A 223 -8.28 17.92 -7.38
C GLY A 223 -8.24 18.01 -5.85
N THR A 224 -9.35 18.40 -5.21
CA THR A 224 -9.41 18.67 -3.75
C THR A 224 -10.49 17.83 -3.08
N GLU A 225 -11.72 18.33 -3.02
CA GLU A 225 -12.87 17.67 -2.39
C GLU A 225 -13.12 16.27 -3.00
N TYR A 226 -13.17 16.16 -4.32
CA TYR A 226 -13.56 14.90 -4.98
C TYR A 226 -12.42 13.89 -5.03
N LEU A 227 -11.17 14.34 -5.14
CA LEU A 227 -10.01 13.46 -5.14
C LEU A 227 -9.77 12.85 -3.75
N PHE A 228 -9.82 13.66 -2.68
CA PHE A 228 -9.32 13.29 -1.35
C PHE A 228 -10.37 13.18 -0.25
N ILE A 229 -11.58 13.72 -0.40
CA ILE A 229 -12.59 13.75 0.66
C ILE A 229 -13.81 12.89 0.31
N ASP A 230 -14.49 13.18 -0.80
CA ASP A 230 -15.75 12.52 -1.21
C ASP A 230 -16.09 12.89 -2.66
N ASP A 231 -16.01 11.94 -3.60
CA ASP A 231 -16.32 12.17 -5.01
C ASP A 231 -17.83 12.41 -5.23
N LYS A 232 -18.19 13.66 -5.59
CA LYS A 232 -19.57 14.06 -5.86
C LYS A 232 -20.02 13.89 -7.31
N LEU A 233 -19.12 13.47 -8.20
CA LEU A 233 -19.47 13.14 -9.58
C LEU A 233 -19.97 11.69 -9.73
N HIS A 234 -19.66 10.82 -8.76
CA HIS A 234 -20.04 9.39 -8.74
C HIS A 234 -20.88 9.00 -7.53
N SER A 235 -21.51 7.82 -7.59
CA SER A 235 -22.49 7.36 -6.59
C SER A 235 -21.88 6.69 -5.34
N TYR A 236 -20.55 6.53 -5.28
CA TYR A 236 -19.90 5.68 -4.30
C TYR A 236 -19.72 6.31 -2.91
N ASN A 237 -19.75 7.64 -2.79
CA ASN A 237 -19.54 8.40 -1.53
C ASN A 237 -18.19 8.11 -0.85
N ILE A 238 -17.11 8.04 -1.63
CA ILE A 238 -15.72 7.90 -1.17
C ILE A 238 -14.79 8.81 -2.00
N PRO A 239 -13.59 9.17 -1.50
CA PRO A 239 -12.56 9.83 -2.31
C PRO A 239 -12.25 9.06 -3.59
N LEU A 240 -12.10 9.74 -4.75
CA LEU A 240 -11.69 9.08 -5.99
C LEU A 240 -10.34 8.37 -5.84
N ILE A 241 -9.40 8.95 -5.08
CA ILE A 241 -8.05 8.41 -4.91
C ILE A 241 -8.05 6.97 -4.33
N ASN A 242 -9.08 6.62 -3.55
CA ASN A 242 -9.23 5.30 -2.92
C ASN A 242 -9.58 4.17 -3.91
N PHE A 243 -9.86 4.48 -5.20
CA PHE A 243 -10.02 3.45 -6.24
C PHE A 243 -8.67 2.94 -6.79
N GLY A 244 -7.61 3.75 -6.70
CA GLY A 244 -6.27 3.38 -7.15
C GLY A 244 -5.24 3.12 -6.05
N PHE A 245 -5.48 3.69 -4.86
CA PHE A 245 -4.50 3.69 -3.77
C PHE A 245 -5.10 3.26 -2.43
N ASP A 246 -4.27 2.55 -1.67
CA ASP A 246 -4.46 2.21 -0.28
C ASP A 246 -4.44 3.49 0.58
N ASN A 247 -5.54 3.78 1.29
CA ASN A 247 -5.69 5.00 2.08
C ASN A 247 -4.85 4.99 3.39
N VAL A 248 -4.39 3.81 3.81
CA VAL A 248 -3.57 3.62 5.01
C VAL A 248 -2.08 3.69 4.65
N SER A 249 -1.65 3.08 3.55
CA SER A 249 -0.23 2.92 3.18
C SER A 249 0.25 3.76 1.99
N GLY A 250 -0.68 4.23 1.14
CA GLY A 250 -0.36 4.91 -0.12
C GLY A 250 0.09 3.98 -1.26
N LYS A 251 0.18 2.66 -1.04
CA LYS A 251 0.49 1.69 -2.11
C LYS A 251 -0.54 1.79 -3.23
N ASN A 252 -0.09 1.71 -4.48
CA ASN A 252 -0.98 1.58 -5.63
C ASN A 252 -1.48 0.13 -5.74
N TYR A 253 -2.79 -0.07 -5.72
CA TYR A 253 -3.40 -1.42 -5.81
C TYR A 253 -3.04 -2.14 -7.13
N LEU A 254 -2.73 -1.38 -8.17
CA LEU A 254 -2.46 -1.86 -9.52
C LEU A 254 -0.95 -1.90 -9.84
N GLY A 255 -0.06 -1.74 -8.86
CA GLY A 255 1.39 -1.84 -9.03
C GLY A 255 1.96 -0.82 -10.03
N ALA A 256 2.56 -1.30 -11.12
CA ALA A 256 3.20 -0.48 -12.14
C ALA A 256 2.26 0.55 -12.80
N TYR A 257 0.94 0.31 -12.84
CA TYR A 257 -0.06 1.26 -13.36
C TYR A 257 -0.15 2.59 -12.57
N LYS A 258 0.58 2.72 -11.46
CA LYS A 258 0.90 4.01 -10.83
C LYS A 258 1.50 5.02 -11.82
N SER A 259 2.31 4.57 -12.79
CA SER A 259 2.93 5.44 -13.80
C SER A 259 1.92 6.23 -14.63
N TYR A 260 0.72 5.67 -14.88
CA TYR A 260 -0.30 6.33 -15.69
C TYR A 260 -0.89 7.57 -15.00
N VAL A 261 -0.90 7.61 -13.67
CA VAL A 261 -1.52 8.68 -12.86
C VAL A 261 -0.52 9.59 -12.17
N ILE A 262 0.70 9.10 -11.91
CA ILE A 262 1.69 9.79 -11.08
C ILE A 262 2.09 11.15 -11.67
N GLU A 263 2.19 11.27 -13.00
CA GLU A 263 2.54 12.54 -13.66
C GLU A 263 1.51 13.65 -13.38
N SER A 264 0.22 13.33 -13.54
CA SER A 264 -0.87 14.28 -13.33
C SER A 264 -1.01 14.66 -11.85
N LEU A 265 -0.85 13.70 -10.94
CA LEU A 265 -0.81 13.95 -9.50
C LEU A 265 0.38 14.84 -9.09
N LEU A 266 1.58 14.57 -9.61
CA LEU A 266 2.81 15.32 -9.27
C LEU A 266 2.79 16.76 -9.77
N TRP A 267 2.21 17.03 -10.95
CA TRP A 267 1.92 18.40 -11.39
C TRP A 267 0.97 19.10 -10.44
N TRP A 268 -0.17 18.47 -10.12
CA TRP A 268 -1.16 19.06 -9.22
C TRP A 268 -0.63 19.30 -7.81
N PHE A 269 0.23 18.42 -7.29
CA PHE A 269 0.79 18.54 -5.94
C PHE A 269 1.73 19.74 -5.79
N GLN A 270 2.52 20.04 -6.82
CA GLN A 270 3.34 21.24 -6.87
C GLN A 270 2.49 22.50 -7.07
N ILE A 271 1.55 22.46 -8.03
CA ILE A 271 0.69 23.59 -8.38
C ILE A 271 -0.18 24.02 -7.19
N TYR A 272 -0.82 23.07 -6.51
CA TYR A 272 -1.59 23.32 -5.29
C TYR A 272 -0.71 23.99 -4.22
N SER A 273 0.49 23.44 -3.99
CA SER A 273 1.35 23.87 -2.88
C SER A 273 1.92 25.26 -3.09
N HIS A 274 2.24 25.62 -4.34
CA HIS A 274 2.63 26.96 -4.73
C HIS A 274 1.43 27.92 -4.65
N TYR A 275 0.39 27.71 -5.46
CA TYR A 275 -0.73 28.64 -5.61
C TYR A 275 -1.47 28.95 -4.30
N TYR A 276 -1.67 27.95 -3.44
CA TYR A 276 -2.34 28.15 -2.14
C TYR A 276 -1.38 28.52 -0.99
N GLY A 277 -0.06 28.50 -1.21
CA GLY A 277 0.94 28.69 -0.15
C GLY A 277 0.84 27.68 1.00
N ARG A 278 0.30 26.47 0.73
CA ARG A 278 -0.04 25.44 1.72
C ARG A 278 0.31 24.06 1.17
N ASN A 279 1.19 23.34 1.85
CA ASN A 279 1.70 22.05 1.38
C ASN A 279 0.58 20.99 1.29
N ILE A 280 0.36 20.43 0.09
CA ILE A 280 -0.60 19.34 -0.17
C ILE A 280 -0.35 18.11 0.72
N PHE A 281 0.91 17.85 1.11
CA PHE A 281 1.27 16.74 2.00
C PHE A 281 0.76 16.92 3.44
N GLU A 282 0.46 18.15 3.86
CA GLU A 282 -0.10 18.45 5.18
C GLU A 282 -1.63 18.61 5.13
N GLU A 283 -2.16 19.19 4.04
CA GLU A 283 -3.60 19.34 3.79
C GLU A 283 -4.29 17.98 3.51
N TYR A 284 -3.62 17.13 2.72
CA TYR A 284 -4.11 15.82 2.30
C TYR A 284 -3.03 14.75 2.50
N PRO A 285 -2.76 14.27 3.73
CA PRO A 285 -1.60 13.41 4.03
C PRO A 285 -1.49 12.08 3.26
N LEU A 286 -2.56 11.63 2.60
CA LEU A 286 -2.51 10.50 1.67
C LEU A 286 -1.68 10.82 0.41
N SER A 287 -1.65 12.08 -0.05
CA SER A 287 -0.81 12.51 -1.18
C SER A 287 0.68 12.22 -0.94
N LYS A 288 1.19 12.53 0.27
CA LYS A 288 2.55 12.22 0.74
C LYS A 288 2.83 10.71 0.65
N LYS A 289 1.97 9.89 1.25
CA LYS A 289 2.09 8.42 1.25
C LYS A 289 2.11 7.84 -0.17
N ILE A 290 1.25 8.35 -1.06
CA ILE A 290 1.17 7.91 -2.45
C ILE A 290 2.49 8.13 -3.17
N VAL A 291 3.13 9.30 -2.99
CA VAL A 291 4.40 9.57 -3.68
C VAL A 291 5.61 8.93 -3.01
N THR A 292 5.49 8.39 -1.79
CA THR A 292 6.60 7.75 -1.05
C THR A 292 6.48 6.24 -0.84
N SER A 293 5.46 5.57 -1.40
CA SER A 293 5.21 4.14 -1.14
C SER A 293 6.40 3.23 -1.50
N GLU A 294 7.12 3.54 -2.59
CA GLU A 294 8.33 2.83 -3.03
C GLU A 294 9.36 2.67 -1.92
N ILE A 295 9.54 3.68 -1.06
CA ILE A 295 10.58 3.68 -0.02
C ILE A 295 10.43 2.49 0.93
N TRP A 296 9.19 2.08 1.23
CA TRP A 296 8.93 0.93 2.11
C TRP A 296 8.66 -0.37 1.34
N GLU A 297 8.05 -0.31 0.15
CA GLU A 297 7.61 -1.49 -0.59
C GLU A 297 8.63 -2.11 -1.57
N THR A 298 9.73 -1.41 -1.91
CA THR A 298 10.76 -1.98 -2.80
C THR A 298 11.59 -3.06 -2.12
N LEU A 299 12.17 -3.94 -2.95
CA LEU A 299 13.24 -4.85 -2.55
C LEU A 299 14.41 -4.06 -1.91
N PRO A 300 15.24 -4.67 -1.05
CA PRO A 300 16.39 -4.02 -0.41
C PRO A 300 17.38 -3.33 -1.37
N ASN A 301 17.53 -3.85 -2.59
CA ASN A 301 18.31 -3.25 -3.67
C ASN A 301 17.57 -2.15 -4.49
N GLY A 302 16.44 -1.65 -3.99
CA GLY A 302 15.71 -0.49 -4.54
C GLY A 302 14.77 -0.78 -5.72
N TYR A 303 14.75 -2.01 -6.25
CA TYR A 303 13.83 -2.41 -7.32
C TYR A 303 12.42 -2.68 -6.79
N MET A 304 11.40 -2.44 -7.60
CA MET A 304 10.03 -2.86 -7.27
C MET A 304 9.93 -4.37 -7.05
N ASN A 305 8.99 -4.75 -6.19
CA ASN A 305 8.39 -6.09 -6.10
C ASN A 305 7.75 -6.53 -7.45
N ASN A 306 7.21 -7.75 -7.55
CA ASN A 306 6.43 -8.20 -8.72
C ASN A 306 4.93 -8.31 -8.45
N CYS A 307 4.50 -8.15 -7.19
CA CYS A 307 3.11 -8.00 -6.76
C CYS A 307 2.21 -7.25 -7.79
N VAL A 308 1.13 -7.90 -8.20
CA VAL A 308 0.18 -7.48 -9.25
C VAL A 308 0.89 -7.21 -10.60
N THR A 309 1.03 -5.95 -11.02
CA THR A 309 1.57 -5.60 -12.36
C THR A 309 3.03 -5.14 -12.34
N SER A 310 3.65 -5.10 -11.16
CA SER A 310 5.04 -4.72 -10.96
C SER A 310 6.00 -5.71 -11.65
N GLY A 311 7.28 -5.34 -11.80
CA GLY A 311 8.20 -6.07 -12.68
C GLY A 311 9.67 -5.71 -12.49
N ASN A 312 10.14 -5.67 -11.24
CA ASN A 312 11.55 -5.41 -10.87
C ASN A 312 12.22 -4.27 -11.65
N THR A 313 11.70 -3.04 -11.52
CA THR A 313 12.30 -1.82 -12.10
C THR A 313 12.55 -0.76 -11.03
N LEU A 314 13.45 0.19 -11.30
CA LEU A 314 13.71 1.34 -10.43
C LEU A 314 12.70 2.48 -10.73
N LYS A 315 12.38 3.28 -9.70
CA LYS A 315 11.56 4.50 -9.80
C LYS A 315 12.35 5.68 -9.23
N THR A 316 12.33 6.83 -9.92
CA THR A 316 13.14 8.00 -9.52
C THR A 316 12.40 9.33 -9.61
N TYR A 317 11.08 9.31 -9.81
CA TYR A 317 10.23 10.51 -9.82
C TYR A 317 10.34 11.34 -8.54
N HIS A 318 10.74 10.71 -7.43
CA HIS A 318 10.88 11.32 -6.10
C HIS A 318 11.85 12.50 -6.06
N ARG A 319 12.76 12.64 -7.05
CA ARG A 319 13.57 13.86 -7.27
C ARG A 319 12.69 15.12 -7.29
N GLY A 320 11.50 15.02 -7.89
CA GLY A 320 10.55 16.11 -8.07
C GLY A 320 9.52 16.30 -6.95
N ILE A 321 9.72 15.71 -5.76
CA ILE A 321 8.92 16.03 -4.55
C ILE A 321 9.77 16.54 -3.37
N LEU A 322 11.10 16.59 -3.52
CA LEU A 322 12.02 16.91 -2.43
C LEU A 322 11.74 18.29 -1.81
N ASN A 323 11.32 19.28 -2.61
CA ASN A 323 10.92 20.61 -2.14
C ASN A 323 9.64 20.61 -1.26
N LEU A 324 8.79 19.59 -1.37
CA LEU A 324 7.55 19.44 -0.58
C LEU A 324 7.76 18.65 0.73
N LEU A 325 8.95 18.12 0.99
CA LEU A 325 9.25 17.30 2.17
C LEU A 325 9.97 18.09 3.27
N ASP A 326 9.75 17.70 4.53
CA ASP A 326 10.61 18.11 5.64
C ASP A 326 12.01 17.50 5.53
N ASP A 327 12.98 17.96 6.32
CA ASP A 327 14.38 17.54 6.19
C ASP A 327 14.65 16.07 6.60
N VAL A 328 13.73 15.41 7.33
CA VAL A 328 13.87 13.99 7.69
C VAL A 328 13.44 13.13 6.51
N ASP A 329 12.24 13.35 5.97
CA ASP A 329 11.76 12.60 4.82
C ASP A 329 12.57 12.92 3.55
N LYS A 330 13.05 14.15 3.40
CA LYS A 330 13.97 14.55 2.32
C LYS A 330 15.30 13.79 2.42
N ALA A 331 15.88 13.63 3.62
CA ALA A 331 17.08 12.82 3.82
C ALA A 331 16.86 11.31 3.53
N ILE A 332 15.65 10.80 3.78
CA ILE A 332 15.24 9.43 3.45
C ILE A 332 15.08 9.22 1.95
N VAL A 333 14.36 10.12 1.25
CA VAL A 333 14.21 10.06 -0.22
C VAL A 333 15.58 10.20 -0.90
N LEU A 334 16.48 11.03 -0.37
CA LEU A 334 17.86 11.13 -0.87
C LEU A 334 18.73 9.89 -0.57
N ASP A 335 18.31 8.97 0.31
CA ASP A 335 18.98 7.67 0.49
C ASP A 335 18.48 6.68 -0.57
N TYR A 336 17.14 6.60 -0.73
CA TYR A 336 16.49 5.83 -1.78
C TYR A 336 17.01 6.19 -3.18
N LEU A 337 17.03 7.49 -3.52
CA LEU A 337 17.49 8.00 -4.82
C LEU A 337 18.98 7.74 -5.12
N LYS A 338 19.81 7.42 -4.10
CA LYS A 338 21.21 7.01 -4.31
C LYS A 338 21.35 5.52 -4.61
N LYS A 339 20.40 4.70 -4.13
CA LYS A 339 20.29 3.27 -4.46
C LYS A 339 19.63 3.06 -5.82
N THR A 340 18.71 3.94 -6.22
CA THR A 340 17.96 3.86 -7.48
C THR A 340 18.50 4.72 -8.63
N GLU A 341 19.64 5.39 -8.45
CA GLU A 341 20.39 6.05 -9.52
C GLU A 341 21.00 5.00 -10.47
N ALA A 342 20.84 5.14 -11.80
CA ALA A 342 21.29 4.20 -12.84
C ALA A 342 22.81 3.87 -12.85
N LYS A 343 23.25 3.05 -11.88
CA LYS A 343 24.62 2.52 -11.74
C LYS A 343 24.54 1.00 -11.64
N ASN A 344 24.68 0.35 -12.80
CA ASN A 344 24.49 -1.10 -12.99
C ASN A 344 23.02 -1.52 -12.83
N ILE A 345 22.13 -0.98 -13.69
CA ILE A 345 20.75 -1.48 -13.82
C ILE A 345 20.80 -2.99 -14.14
N LEU A 346 19.90 -3.78 -13.52
CA LEU A 346 19.72 -5.19 -13.85
C LEU A 346 19.54 -5.36 -15.36
N LEU A 347 20.17 -6.39 -15.93
CA LEU A 347 20.02 -6.71 -17.34
C LEU A 347 18.52 -6.97 -17.62
N TYR A 348 17.98 -6.34 -18.67
CA TYR A 348 16.55 -6.33 -19.06
C TYR A 348 15.60 -5.43 -18.24
N SER A 349 16.08 -4.76 -17.19
CA SER A 349 15.32 -3.80 -16.36
C SER A 349 15.52 -2.32 -16.78
N SER A 350 14.85 -1.38 -16.11
CA SER A 350 14.91 0.07 -16.36
C SER A 350 14.91 0.93 -15.09
N GLU A 351 15.53 2.11 -15.17
CA GLU A 351 15.14 3.29 -14.36
C GLU A 351 13.94 3.96 -15.06
N ASN A 352 12.86 4.21 -14.32
CA ASN A 352 11.72 4.98 -14.82
C ASN A 352 11.63 6.28 -14.00
N SER A 353 11.89 7.40 -14.67
CA SER A 353 11.75 8.73 -14.06
C SER A 353 10.30 9.17 -13.90
N GLU A 354 9.36 8.60 -14.68
CA GLU A 354 7.92 8.92 -14.81
C GLU A 354 7.57 10.39 -15.13
N MET A 355 8.52 11.33 -15.01
CA MET A 355 8.36 12.76 -15.26
C MET A 355 9.30 13.24 -16.37
N PRO A 356 8.89 14.23 -17.17
CA PRO A 356 9.74 14.90 -18.16
C PRO A 356 10.76 15.84 -17.50
N ASP A 357 11.91 16.04 -18.15
CA ASP A 357 12.99 16.96 -17.71
C ASP A 357 12.50 18.36 -17.33
N LEU A 358 11.49 18.88 -18.05
CA LEU A 358 10.91 20.20 -17.81
C LEU A 358 10.23 20.33 -16.43
N TYR A 359 9.71 19.23 -15.88
CA TYR A 359 9.17 19.21 -14.52
C TYR A 359 10.30 19.32 -13.49
N TYR A 360 11.36 18.53 -13.65
CA TYR A 360 12.53 18.59 -12.75
C TYR A 360 13.27 19.93 -12.85
N TYR A 361 13.37 20.53 -14.03
CA TYR A 361 13.88 21.88 -14.21
C TYR A 361 13.09 22.90 -13.36
N ILE A 362 11.77 22.74 -13.25
CA ILE A 362 10.91 23.64 -12.48
C ILE A 362 10.99 23.41 -10.97
N VAL A 363 11.13 22.16 -10.47
CA VAL A 363 10.95 21.86 -9.02
C VAL A 363 12.12 21.20 -8.30
N SER A 364 13.15 20.72 -9.00
CA SER A 364 14.27 19.99 -8.39
C SER A 364 15.41 20.93 -8.01
N ASP A 365 15.52 21.27 -6.73
CA ASP A 365 16.59 22.08 -6.14
C ASP A 365 17.93 21.30 -5.99
N ASN A 366 19.03 21.99 -5.68
CA ASN A 366 20.33 21.36 -5.43
C ASN A 366 20.42 20.81 -3.99
N PHE A 367 20.38 19.48 -3.88
CA PHE A 367 20.49 18.77 -2.61
C PHE A 367 21.88 18.15 -2.35
N ASP A 368 22.92 18.52 -3.10
CA ASP A 368 24.29 17.93 -2.97
C ASP A 368 24.87 18.07 -1.55
N ASN A 369 24.49 19.15 -0.86
CA ASN A 369 24.93 19.47 0.49
C ASN A 369 24.09 18.80 1.59
N MET A 370 22.96 18.17 1.24
CA MET A 370 22.13 17.44 2.22
C MET A 370 22.65 16.02 2.44
N LYS A 371 22.84 15.67 3.71
CA LYS A 371 23.17 14.30 4.12
C LYS A 371 21.92 13.43 4.02
N SER A 372 21.99 12.33 3.28
CA SER A 372 20.96 11.28 3.31
C SER A 372 21.05 10.40 4.55
N SER A 373 19.97 9.69 4.84
CA SER A 373 19.91 8.66 5.88
C SER A 373 18.84 7.63 5.55
N PRO A 374 19.09 6.32 5.76
CA PRO A 374 18.03 5.32 5.64
C PRO A 374 16.90 5.57 6.66
N PRO A 375 15.68 5.05 6.41
CA PRO A 375 14.58 5.16 7.36
C PRO A 375 14.92 4.64 8.77
N PRO A 376 14.36 5.24 9.84
CA PRO A 376 14.57 4.78 11.22
C PRO A 376 13.74 3.53 11.58
N TRP A 377 12.71 3.23 10.79
CA TRP A 377 11.93 2.00 10.81
C TRP A 377 12.49 1.00 9.77
N LYS A 378 12.03 -0.26 9.81
CA LYS A 378 12.50 -1.34 8.93
C LYS A 378 11.33 -1.96 8.15
N SER A 379 10.52 -2.74 8.87
CA SER A 379 9.26 -3.31 8.42
C SER A 379 8.20 -2.23 8.24
N TYR A 380 7.17 -2.56 7.45
CA TYR A 380 5.90 -1.85 7.39
C TYR A 380 4.77 -2.88 7.63
N LEU A 381 4.30 -2.98 8.87
CA LEU A 381 3.18 -3.82 9.26
C LEU A 381 2.01 -2.94 9.73
N ASN A 382 0.85 -3.07 9.09
CA ASN A 382 -0.33 -2.29 9.43
C ASN A 382 -1.64 -3.05 9.09
N ALA A 383 -2.49 -3.25 10.08
CA ALA A 383 -3.72 -4.03 9.94
C ALA A 383 -4.76 -3.42 8.97
N GLY A 384 -4.66 -2.12 8.68
CA GLY A 384 -5.50 -1.46 7.67
C GLY A 384 -4.91 -1.43 6.26
N SER A 385 -3.69 -1.94 6.04
CA SER A 385 -3.01 -1.95 4.74
C SER A 385 -3.35 -3.19 3.92
N SER A 386 -3.36 -3.02 2.61
CA SER A 386 -3.51 -4.07 1.60
C SER A 386 -2.24 -4.90 1.35
N TYR A 387 -1.09 -4.43 1.85
CA TYR A 387 0.22 -5.03 1.64
C TYR A 387 1.14 -4.75 2.84
N GLN A 388 1.87 -5.79 3.26
CA GLN A 388 2.73 -5.79 4.44
C GLN A 388 4.17 -6.06 4.00
N VAL A 389 5.15 -5.53 4.73
CA VAL A 389 6.59 -5.79 4.49
C VAL A 389 7.30 -6.07 5.81
N PHE A 390 7.94 -7.23 5.88
CA PHE A 390 8.99 -7.52 6.85
C PHE A 390 10.34 -7.18 6.22
N ARG A 391 11.25 -6.57 6.99
CA ARG A 391 12.58 -6.18 6.51
C ARG A 391 13.61 -6.28 7.62
N GLU A 392 14.73 -6.92 7.34
CA GLU A 392 15.88 -7.02 8.25
C GLU A 392 16.54 -5.66 8.46
N ASN A 393 17.03 -5.03 7.39
CA ASN A 393 17.67 -3.72 7.43
C ASN A 393 17.63 -3.02 6.03
N TRP A 394 18.47 -2.00 5.79
CA TRP A 394 18.46 -1.18 4.56
C TRP A 394 19.67 -1.35 3.63
N GLU A 395 20.53 -2.32 3.88
CA GLU A 395 21.61 -2.76 2.98
C GLU A 395 21.06 -3.63 1.83
N GLU A 396 21.74 -3.66 0.68
CA GLU A 396 21.22 -4.24 -0.57
C GLU A 396 20.96 -5.76 -0.54
N ASP A 397 21.62 -6.50 0.36
CA ASP A 397 21.49 -7.95 0.51
C ASP A 397 20.68 -8.41 1.74
N SER A 398 20.00 -7.48 2.42
CA SER A 398 19.11 -7.74 3.57
C SER A 398 18.00 -8.75 3.28
N ASP A 399 17.51 -9.44 4.32
CA ASP A 399 16.26 -10.20 4.26
C ASP A 399 15.02 -9.28 4.13
N TRP A 400 14.07 -9.66 3.27
CA TRP A 400 12.81 -8.95 3.01
C TRP A 400 11.71 -9.93 2.60
N LEU A 401 10.51 -9.79 3.16
CA LEU A 401 9.34 -10.57 2.78
C LEU A 401 8.10 -9.69 2.75
N SER A 402 7.35 -9.70 1.65
CA SER A 402 6.05 -9.02 1.57
C SER A 402 4.87 -9.96 1.69
N LEU A 403 3.74 -9.54 2.28
CA LEU A 403 2.49 -10.31 2.33
C LEU A 403 1.32 -9.50 1.74
N VAL A 404 0.49 -10.12 0.89
CA VAL A 404 -0.74 -9.53 0.35
C VAL A 404 -1.91 -9.73 1.33
N THR A 405 -2.50 -8.63 1.79
CA THR A 405 -3.64 -8.60 2.74
C THR A 405 -4.79 -7.77 2.20
N PHE A 406 -5.19 -8.02 0.95
CA PHE A 406 -6.00 -7.09 0.17
C PHE A 406 -7.47 -7.11 0.55
N ASN A 407 -8.03 -5.92 0.81
CA ASN A 407 -9.44 -5.68 1.13
C ASN A 407 -10.03 -4.44 0.42
N GLY A 408 -9.28 -3.83 -0.51
CA GLY A 408 -9.65 -2.58 -1.18
C GLY A 408 -10.82 -2.69 -2.17
N ARG A 409 -11.45 -1.55 -2.48
CA ARG A 409 -12.51 -1.45 -3.50
C ARG A 409 -12.07 -0.57 -4.67
N THR A 410 -11.66 -1.22 -5.74
CA THR A 410 -11.02 -0.61 -6.92
C THR A 410 -11.91 -0.59 -8.16
N ASN A 411 -12.95 -1.43 -8.16
CA ASN A 411 -13.76 -1.78 -9.34
C ASN A 411 -12.92 -2.23 -10.55
N SER A 412 -11.79 -2.94 -10.32
CA SER A 412 -10.87 -3.38 -11.38
C SER A 412 -10.67 -4.89 -11.39
N ASN A 413 -10.56 -5.49 -12.58
CA ASN A 413 -10.13 -6.88 -12.70
C ASN A 413 -8.63 -7.08 -12.40
N ARG A 414 -7.79 -6.05 -12.58
CA ARG A 414 -6.33 -6.21 -12.50
C ARG A 414 -5.82 -6.46 -11.07
N ASP A 415 -6.34 -5.77 -10.07
CA ASP A 415 -5.98 -6.08 -8.68
C ASP A 415 -6.79 -7.26 -8.11
N SER A 416 -8.08 -7.34 -8.43
CA SER A 416 -9.00 -8.27 -7.77
C SER A 416 -8.99 -9.68 -8.36
N ALA A 417 -8.51 -9.87 -9.60
CA ALA A 417 -8.43 -11.16 -10.27
C ALA A 417 -6.99 -11.64 -10.57
N HIS A 418 -5.98 -11.15 -9.84
CA HIS A 418 -4.71 -11.88 -9.70
C HIS A 418 -4.88 -13.15 -8.85
N HIS A 419 -5.77 -13.13 -7.85
CA HIS A 419 -6.04 -14.27 -6.95
C HIS A 419 -4.82 -14.64 -6.06
N ASP A 420 -4.22 -13.58 -5.54
CA ASP A 420 -2.96 -13.46 -4.81
C ASP A 420 -3.13 -13.30 -3.28
N GLN A 421 -4.31 -13.57 -2.72
CA GLN A 421 -4.57 -13.37 -1.28
C GLN A 421 -3.65 -14.21 -0.38
N LEU A 422 -3.15 -13.57 0.68
CA LEU A 422 -2.16 -14.13 1.62
C LEU A 422 -0.89 -14.67 0.94
N SER A 423 -0.66 -14.39 -0.34
CA SER A 423 0.59 -14.74 -1.01
C SER A 423 1.72 -13.79 -0.60
N PHE A 424 2.95 -14.23 -0.81
CA PHE A 424 4.14 -13.48 -0.44
C PHE A 424 5.21 -13.49 -1.55
N GLU A 425 6.21 -12.64 -1.38
CA GLU A 425 7.48 -12.66 -2.12
C GLU A 425 8.61 -12.64 -1.08
N TYR A 426 9.72 -13.33 -1.35
CA TYR A 426 10.89 -13.41 -0.45
C TYR A 426 12.17 -13.04 -1.19
N PHE A 427 12.88 -12.05 -0.67
CA PHE A 427 14.20 -11.61 -1.12
C PHE A 427 15.19 -11.75 0.04
N SER A 428 16.39 -12.22 -0.27
CA SER A 428 17.52 -12.28 0.67
C SER A 428 18.82 -12.41 -0.09
N CYS A 429 19.93 -12.08 0.55
CA CYS A 429 21.28 -12.27 0.02
C CYS A 429 21.52 -11.54 -1.31
N GLY A 430 20.71 -10.52 -1.61
CA GLY A 430 20.76 -9.74 -2.85
C GLY A 430 19.99 -10.35 -4.03
N ASP A 431 19.08 -11.30 -3.78
CA ASP A 431 18.28 -11.95 -4.84
C ASP A 431 16.81 -12.18 -4.46
N LEU A 432 15.92 -12.23 -5.46
CA LEU A 432 14.48 -12.49 -5.31
C LEU A 432 14.23 -14.00 -5.40
N LEU A 433 14.30 -14.67 -4.25
CA LEU A 433 14.34 -16.13 -4.12
C LEU A 433 12.96 -16.79 -4.27
N LEU A 434 11.89 -16.09 -3.88
CA LEU A 434 10.50 -16.42 -4.21
C LEU A 434 9.80 -15.18 -4.76
N ALA A 435 9.24 -15.29 -5.96
CA ALA A 435 8.64 -14.17 -6.69
C ALA A 435 7.15 -14.38 -6.97
N ASP A 436 6.43 -13.28 -7.14
CA ASP A 436 5.20 -13.26 -7.96
C ASP A 436 5.59 -13.36 -9.45
N ALA A 437 4.76 -14.00 -10.26
CA ALA A 437 4.97 -14.10 -11.70
C ALA A 437 4.64 -12.81 -12.47
N GLY A 438 3.87 -11.89 -11.89
CA GLY A 438 3.40 -10.68 -12.54
C GLY A 438 2.52 -10.91 -13.78
N GLU A 439 2.20 -9.84 -14.51
CA GLU A 439 1.36 -9.93 -15.72
C GLU A 439 2.13 -10.46 -16.95
N ASN A 440 2.20 -11.77 -17.22
CA ASN A 440 2.82 -12.28 -18.47
C ASN A 440 2.02 -11.84 -19.71
N LYS A 441 2.68 -11.17 -20.68
CA LYS A 441 2.04 -10.43 -21.80
C LYS A 441 2.52 -10.85 -23.20
N TYR A 442 3.73 -11.38 -23.33
CA TYR A 442 4.38 -11.60 -24.63
C TYR A 442 4.56 -13.09 -24.95
N VAL A 443 4.92 -13.90 -23.96
CA VAL A 443 5.37 -15.29 -24.14
C VAL A 443 4.23 -16.29 -23.97
N LEU A 444 4.23 -17.33 -24.83
CA LEU A 444 3.28 -18.46 -24.83
C LEU A 444 1.81 -18.03 -24.64
N ASP A 445 1.17 -18.43 -23.54
CA ASP A 445 -0.26 -18.20 -23.28
C ASP A 445 -0.65 -16.78 -22.82
N ARG A 446 0.33 -15.93 -22.44
CA ARG A 446 0.10 -14.51 -22.09
C ARG A 446 -0.95 -14.28 -20.99
N TYR A 447 -0.86 -15.05 -19.90
CA TYR A 447 -1.72 -14.88 -18.73
C TYR A 447 -1.24 -13.75 -17.82
N TYR A 448 -2.11 -12.78 -17.56
CA TYR A 448 -1.83 -11.55 -16.82
C TYR A 448 -1.78 -11.79 -15.30
N GLY A 449 -1.01 -12.76 -14.81
CA GLY A 449 -0.83 -13.00 -13.37
C GLY A 449 -2.07 -13.53 -12.64
N GLN A 450 -3.02 -14.18 -13.33
CA GLN A 450 -4.40 -14.41 -12.86
C GLN A 450 -4.71 -15.78 -12.21
N TYR A 451 -3.70 -16.61 -11.97
CA TYR A 451 -3.90 -18.03 -11.64
C TYR A 451 -3.00 -18.44 -10.50
N ALA A 452 -3.49 -19.32 -9.62
CA ALA A 452 -2.85 -19.70 -8.36
C ALA A 452 -1.35 -20.08 -8.45
N TYR A 453 -0.91 -20.65 -9.57
CA TYR A 453 0.49 -21.01 -9.79
C TYR A 453 1.43 -19.81 -10.02
N HIS A 454 0.91 -18.59 -10.14
CA HIS A 454 1.68 -17.34 -10.24
C HIS A 454 2.13 -16.77 -8.89
N HIS A 455 1.59 -17.25 -7.75
CA HIS A 455 1.79 -16.64 -6.44
C HIS A 455 2.27 -17.66 -5.40
N ASN A 456 2.97 -17.21 -4.36
CA ASN A 456 3.37 -18.06 -3.22
C ASN A 456 2.20 -18.24 -2.22
N GLY A 457 1.06 -18.68 -2.74
CA GLY A 457 -0.21 -18.80 -2.03
C GLY A 457 -0.54 -20.25 -1.66
N ILE A 458 -1.83 -20.58 -1.70
CA ILE A 458 -2.35 -21.93 -1.43
C ILE A 458 -3.32 -22.35 -2.54
N SER A 459 -3.55 -23.65 -2.69
CA SER A 459 -4.61 -24.21 -3.54
C SER A 459 -5.28 -25.41 -2.86
N LEU A 460 -6.55 -25.62 -3.17
CA LEU A 460 -7.39 -26.68 -2.59
C LEU A 460 -7.73 -27.74 -3.65
N GLU A 461 -7.83 -29.00 -3.24
CA GLU A 461 -8.41 -30.10 -4.03
C GLU A 461 -9.32 -30.96 -3.14
N ASP A 462 -10.58 -31.14 -3.55
CA ASP A 462 -11.50 -32.14 -3.00
C ASP A 462 -11.13 -33.52 -3.60
N ALA A 463 -10.85 -34.51 -2.75
CA ALA A 463 -10.44 -35.85 -3.15
C ALA A 463 -11.59 -36.69 -3.74
N ASP A 464 -12.81 -36.49 -3.22
CA ASP A 464 -14.01 -37.26 -3.55
C ASP A 464 -14.79 -36.64 -4.73
N ASN A 465 -14.79 -35.30 -4.83
CA ASN A 465 -15.44 -34.52 -5.90
C ASN A 465 -14.44 -33.62 -6.66
N PRO A 466 -13.32 -34.16 -7.18
CA PRO A 466 -12.26 -33.35 -7.78
C PRO A 466 -12.74 -32.55 -8.99
N HIS A 467 -12.29 -31.29 -9.06
CA HIS A 467 -12.55 -30.40 -10.18
C HIS A 467 -11.99 -30.96 -11.51
N PRO A 468 -12.50 -30.48 -12.66
CA PRO A 468 -11.87 -30.72 -13.96
C PRO A 468 -10.40 -30.31 -13.97
N VAL A 469 -9.60 -30.96 -14.82
CA VAL A 469 -8.22 -30.56 -15.06
C VAL A 469 -8.21 -29.21 -15.78
N SER A 470 -7.47 -28.23 -15.26
CA SER A 470 -7.39 -26.87 -15.83
C SER A 470 -6.52 -26.83 -17.09
N GLU A 471 -6.99 -26.17 -18.16
CA GLU A 471 -6.18 -25.91 -19.36
C GLU A 471 -5.01 -24.93 -19.09
N TRP A 472 -5.11 -24.16 -17.99
CA TRP A 472 -4.10 -23.18 -17.59
C TRP A 472 -2.94 -23.74 -16.74
N SER A 473 -3.05 -24.95 -16.15
CA SER A 473 -1.94 -25.57 -15.40
C SER A 473 -1.96 -27.11 -15.27
N ASP A 474 -2.74 -27.82 -16.11
CA ASP A 474 -2.88 -29.29 -16.07
C ASP A 474 -3.28 -29.84 -14.68
N SER A 475 -3.96 -29.04 -13.85
CA SER A 475 -4.18 -29.31 -12.42
C SER A 475 -5.65 -29.49 -12.04
N ARG A 476 -5.88 -30.28 -10.99
CA ARG A 476 -7.17 -30.40 -10.28
C ARG A 476 -7.29 -29.44 -9.11
N SER A 477 -6.16 -28.97 -8.57
CA SER A 477 -6.15 -27.97 -7.52
C SER A 477 -6.68 -26.62 -8.04
N ARG A 478 -7.19 -25.78 -7.15
CA ARG A 478 -7.61 -24.40 -7.43
C ARG A 478 -7.23 -23.46 -6.28
N GLY A 479 -6.66 -22.31 -6.59
CA GLY A 479 -6.39 -21.26 -5.61
C GLY A 479 -7.65 -20.47 -5.23
N VAL A 480 -7.52 -19.64 -4.20
CA VAL A 480 -8.60 -18.83 -3.64
C VAL A 480 -9.09 -17.78 -4.65
N TYR A 481 -10.41 -17.66 -4.83
CA TYR A 481 -10.96 -16.62 -5.71
C TYR A 481 -11.11 -15.29 -4.96
N LYS A 482 -10.10 -14.43 -5.09
CA LYS A 482 -10.08 -13.06 -4.52
C LYS A 482 -11.31 -12.22 -4.90
N GLY A 483 -11.56 -11.99 -6.19
CA GLY A 483 -12.65 -11.12 -6.66
C GLY A 483 -12.61 -10.86 -8.17
N ASN A 484 -13.30 -9.80 -8.61
CA ASN A 484 -13.25 -9.29 -9.99
C ASN A 484 -13.65 -7.80 -10.01
N VAL A 485 -13.95 -7.24 -11.19
CA VAL A 485 -14.43 -5.85 -11.42
C VAL A 485 -15.58 -5.39 -10.49
N ASN A 486 -16.39 -6.30 -9.95
CA ASN A 486 -17.47 -5.99 -9.02
C ASN A 486 -17.01 -5.86 -7.55
N GLY A 487 -15.74 -6.14 -7.26
CA GLY A 487 -15.10 -6.09 -5.94
C GLY A 487 -14.54 -7.43 -5.45
N VAL A 488 -13.95 -7.39 -4.26
CA VAL A 488 -13.40 -8.54 -3.53
C VAL A 488 -14.55 -9.40 -2.98
N LEU A 489 -14.46 -10.71 -3.17
CA LEU A 489 -15.43 -11.70 -2.68
C LEU A 489 -14.84 -12.57 -1.54
N THR A 490 -13.53 -12.70 -1.47
CA THR A 490 -12.79 -13.28 -0.34
C THR A 490 -11.77 -12.24 0.15
N PRO A 491 -12.15 -11.36 1.10
CA PRO A 491 -11.27 -10.35 1.67
C PRO A 491 -10.43 -10.91 2.82
N VAL A 492 -9.21 -10.40 2.97
CA VAL A 492 -8.33 -10.71 4.09
C VAL A 492 -8.56 -9.75 5.24
N ASN A 493 -8.56 -10.27 6.47
CA ASN A 493 -8.48 -9.52 7.72
C ASN A 493 -7.10 -9.70 8.35
N VAL A 494 -6.52 -8.66 8.96
CA VAL A 494 -5.29 -8.77 9.75
C VAL A 494 -5.68 -8.93 11.22
N LYS A 495 -5.43 -10.12 11.76
CA LYS A 495 -5.86 -10.59 13.09
C LYS A 495 -4.97 -10.03 14.20
N ASN A 496 -3.65 -10.06 14.01
CA ASN A 496 -2.68 -9.62 15.02
C ASN A 496 -1.38 -9.12 14.39
N ILE A 497 -0.75 -8.13 15.04
CA ILE A 497 0.61 -7.65 14.75
C ILE A 497 1.39 -7.62 16.07
N VAL A 498 2.62 -8.12 16.05
CA VAL A 498 3.57 -8.06 17.17
C VAL A 498 4.89 -7.53 16.63
N GLU A 499 5.41 -6.44 17.17
CA GLU A 499 6.76 -5.95 16.84
C GLU A 499 7.51 -5.59 18.13
N THR A 500 8.72 -6.13 18.27
CA THR A 500 9.62 -5.86 19.40
C THR A 500 11.05 -5.73 18.91
N SER A 501 11.99 -5.48 19.84
CA SER A 501 13.43 -5.49 19.54
C SER A 501 13.99 -6.84 19.08
N TRP A 502 13.23 -7.94 19.21
CA TRP A 502 13.69 -9.30 18.88
C TRP A 502 12.78 -10.08 17.93
N ILE A 503 11.57 -9.61 17.61
CA ILE A 503 10.65 -10.34 16.72
C ILE A 503 9.64 -9.39 16.06
N SER A 504 9.38 -9.59 14.77
CA SER A 504 8.19 -9.09 14.08
C SER A 504 7.25 -10.27 13.77
N THR A 505 5.94 -10.06 13.82
CA THR A 505 4.92 -11.08 13.51
C THR A 505 3.65 -10.44 12.99
N LEU A 506 3.01 -11.06 12.00
CA LEU A 506 1.68 -10.68 11.52
C LEU A 506 0.87 -11.94 11.21
N GLY A 507 -0.31 -12.04 11.81
CA GLY A 507 -1.32 -13.05 11.50
C GLY A 507 -2.48 -12.44 10.71
N ALA A 508 -2.87 -13.09 9.61
CA ALA A 508 -3.95 -12.64 8.75
C ALA A 508 -4.79 -13.82 8.24
N GLU A 509 -6.09 -13.60 8.07
CA GLU A 509 -7.11 -14.64 7.91
C GLU A 509 -8.09 -14.32 6.77
N GLU A 510 -8.66 -15.36 6.16
CA GLU A 510 -9.78 -15.26 5.21
C GLU A 510 -10.71 -16.47 5.29
N MET A 511 -11.90 -16.36 4.68
CA MET A 511 -12.88 -17.45 4.60
C MET A 511 -13.09 -17.87 3.13
N ILE A 512 -12.45 -18.98 2.77
CA ILE A 512 -12.44 -19.54 1.42
C ILE A 512 -13.77 -20.25 1.15
N SER A 513 -14.75 -19.46 0.70
CA SER A 513 -16.02 -19.94 0.14
C SER A 513 -15.97 -20.15 -1.39
N LYS A 514 -14.86 -19.77 -2.04
CA LYS A 514 -14.70 -19.77 -3.50
C LYS A 514 -13.25 -20.04 -3.92
N VAL A 515 -13.09 -20.82 -4.99
CA VAL A 515 -11.82 -21.06 -5.67
C VAL A 515 -11.96 -20.79 -7.16
N ILE A 516 -10.84 -20.54 -7.85
CA ILE A 516 -10.83 -20.20 -9.29
C ILE A 516 -11.55 -21.28 -10.12
N GLY A 517 -12.34 -20.88 -11.10
CA GLY A 517 -13.05 -21.78 -12.01
C GLY A 517 -12.16 -22.31 -13.14
N ASP A 518 -12.75 -22.51 -14.32
CA ASP A 518 -12.03 -22.88 -15.54
C ASP A 518 -11.33 -21.68 -16.22
N VAL A 519 -11.84 -20.46 -15.97
CA VAL A 519 -11.23 -19.19 -16.36
C VAL A 519 -11.10 -18.27 -15.16
N TRP A 520 -10.13 -17.36 -15.18
CA TRP A 520 -9.87 -16.38 -14.10
C TRP A 520 -11.09 -15.54 -13.66
N ALA A 521 -12.04 -15.29 -14.55
CA ALA A 521 -13.19 -14.45 -14.24
C ALA A 521 -14.27 -15.20 -13.41
N ASP A 522 -14.26 -16.53 -13.43
CA ASP A 522 -15.28 -17.40 -12.83
C ASP A 522 -14.74 -18.15 -11.60
N TYR A 523 -15.65 -18.68 -10.78
CA TYR A 523 -15.33 -19.42 -9.57
C TYR A 523 -16.16 -20.70 -9.41
N TYR A 524 -15.59 -21.67 -8.71
CA TYR A 524 -16.34 -22.76 -8.09
C TYR A 524 -16.58 -22.44 -6.61
N SER A 525 -17.76 -22.80 -6.10
CA SER A 525 -18.11 -22.63 -4.69
C SER A 525 -17.50 -23.74 -3.83
N VAL A 526 -16.91 -23.37 -2.69
CA VAL A 526 -16.39 -24.27 -1.66
C VAL A 526 -17.44 -24.40 -0.56
N SER A 527 -17.84 -25.64 -0.21
CA SER A 527 -18.93 -25.91 0.72
C SER A 527 -18.68 -27.22 1.49
N PRO A 528 -18.57 -27.20 2.84
CA PRO A 528 -18.47 -26.01 3.68
C PRO A 528 -17.25 -25.14 3.30
N PRO A 529 -17.26 -23.82 3.53
CA PRO A 529 -16.07 -22.97 3.36
C PRO A 529 -14.90 -23.44 4.25
N VAL A 530 -13.68 -23.07 3.89
CA VAL A 530 -12.50 -23.20 4.76
C VAL A 530 -12.22 -21.88 5.46
N TYR A 531 -11.94 -21.91 6.77
CA TYR A 531 -11.21 -20.84 7.45
C TYR A 531 -9.72 -21.06 7.20
N TYR A 532 -9.02 -20.03 6.74
CA TYR A 532 -7.59 -20.09 6.46
C TYR A 532 -6.89 -18.90 7.13
N GLU A 533 -5.86 -19.20 7.91
CA GLU A 533 -5.01 -18.23 8.57
C GLU A 533 -3.55 -18.45 8.15
N ARG A 534 -2.87 -17.37 7.78
CA ARG A 534 -1.42 -17.32 7.57
C ARG A 534 -0.78 -16.38 8.58
N THR A 535 0.11 -16.93 9.41
CA THR A 535 0.94 -16.15 10.34
C THR A 535 2.40 -16.19 9.91
N ILE A 536 2.97 -15.02 9.64
CA ILE A 536 4.39 -14.82 9.36
C ILE A 536 5.08 -14.40 10.66
N ILE A 537 6.13 -15.12 11.07
CA ILE A 537 6.97 -14.80 12.24
C ILE A 537 8.41 -14.61 11.76
N TYR A 538 9.04 -13.52 12.19
CA TYR A 538 10.43 -13.18 11.86
C TYR A 538 11.26 -12.94 13.13
N PRO A 539 11.78 -14.01 13.76
CA PRO A 539 12.61 -13.93 14.96
C PRO A 539 14.02 -13.42 14.65
N PHE A 540 14.53 -12.51 15.47
CA PHE A 540 15.90 -11.95 15.52
C PHE A 540 16.47 -11.36 14.22
N ASN A 541 15.65 -11.28 13.16
CA ASN A 541 16.09 -11.09 11.77
C ASN A 541 17.01 -12.23 11.27
N ASP A 542 16.69 -13.48 11.64
CA ASP A 542 17.52 -14.68 11.44
C ASP A 542 17.01 -15.56 10.27
N TYR A 543 15.71 -15.87 10.27
CA TYR A 543 15.02 -16.61 9.21
C TYR A 543 13.50 -16.40 9.31
N PHE A 544 12.74 -16.69 8.25
CA PHE A 544 11.27 -16.57 8.27
C PHE A 544 10.58 -17.88 8.63
N ILE A 545 9.53 -17.77 9.44
CA ILE A 545 8.56 -18.84 9.73
C ILE A 545 7.23 -18.44 9.11
N ILE A 546 6.61 -19.36 8.39
CA ILE A 546 5.29 -19.23 7.78
C ILE A 546 4.42 -20.35 8.35
N ILE A 547 3.39 -19.97 9.09
CA ILE A 547 2.42 -20.89 9.67
C ILE A 547 1.14 -20.77 8.84
N ASP A 548 0.73 -21.89 8.21
CA ASP A 548 -0.53 -22.01 7.49
C ASP A 548 -1.48 -22.92 8.30
N TYR A 549 -2.61 -22.36 8.76
CA TYR A 549 -3.68 -23.08 9.43
C TYR A 549 -4.94 -23.10 8.58
N PHE A 550 -5.59 -24.26 8.49
CA PHE A 550 -6.88 -24.47 7.84
C PHE A 550 -7.83 -25.25 8.75
N ASP A 551 -9.04 -24.73 8.95
CA ASP A 551 -10.24 -25.49 9.36
C ASP A 551 -11.13 -25.63 8.11
N GLY A 552 -11.41 -26.88 7.72
CA GLY A 552 -12.20 -27.18 6.52
C GLY A 552 -13.54 -27.85 6.76
N ASN A 553 -13.83 -28.33 7.98
CA ASN A 553 -15.05 -29.11 8.33
C ASN A 553 -15.37 -30.27 7.33
N SER A 554 -14.41 -30.70 6.50
CA SER A 554 -14.55 -31.69 5.43
C SER A 554 -13.19 -32.02 4.79
N ASP A 555 -12.93 -33.31 4.51
CA ASP A 555 -11.64 -33.80 4.01
C ASP A 555 -11.18 -33.14 2.71
N ARG A 556 -10.04 -32.44 2.73
CA ARG A 556 -9.43 -31.76 1.58
C ARG A 556 -7.92 -31.93 1.54
N MET A 557 -7.34 -31.81 0.36
CA MET A 557 -5.89 -31.72 0.17
C MET A 557 -5.50 -30.25 -0.03
N TYR A 558 -4.59 -29.78 0.81
CA TYR A 558 -4.04 -28.44 0.83
C TYR A 558 -2.69 -28.44 0.13
N TRP A 559 -2.54 -27.56 -0.87
CA TRP A 559 -1.35 -27.43 -1.71
C TRP A 559 -0.70 -26.07 -1.46
N ASN A 560 0.39 -26.03 -0.71
CA ASN A 560 1.13 -24.77 -0.49
C ASN A 560 2.05 -24.54 -1.69
N VAL A 561 1.93 -23.37 -2.33
CA VAL A 561 2.55 -23.04 -3.62
C VAL A 561 3.81 -22.21 -3.39
N PHE A 562 4.91 -22.58 -4.04
CA PHE A 562 6.16 -21.83 -4.01
C PHE A 562 6.71 -21.64 -5.43
N ARG A 563 7.25 -20.46 -5.74
CA ARG A 563 7.86 -20.10 -7.03
C ARG A 563 9.35 -19.74 -6.85
N PRO A 564 10.25 -20.73 -6.79
CA PRO A 564 11.69 -20.47 -6.74
C PRO A 564 12.16 -19.63 -7.93
N SER A 565 12.87 -18.54 -7.63
CA SER A 565 13.17 -17.47 -8.59
C SER A 565 14.60 -16.91 -8.41
N GLY A 566 14.97 -15.94 -9.25
CA GLY A 566 16.24 -15.22 -9.20
C GLY A 566 16.31 -14.12 -10.26
N LEU A 567 16.84 -12.96 -9.89
CA LEU A 567 16.94 -11.73 -10.70
C LEU A 567 17.97 -11.83 -11.83
N ALA A 568 18.92 -12.77 -11.74
CA ALA A 568 19.78 -13.14 -12.85
C ALA A 568 19.05 -14.17 -13.74
N ILE A 569 18.75 -13.82 -15.00
CA ILE A 569 17.99 -14.67 -15.92
C ILE A 569 18.74 -14.95 -17.23
N VAL A 570 18.44 -16.09 -17.86
CA VAL A 570 18.66 -16.29 -19.30
C VAL A 570 17.41 -15.75 -20.00
N PRO A 571 17.51 -14.73 -20.88
CA PRO A 571 16.33 -14.07 -21.45
C PRO A 571 15.62 -14.93 -22.48
N THR A 572 14.32 -14.66 -22.66
CA THR A 572 13.60 -15.06 -23.89
C THR A 572 14.12 -14.26 -25.09
N LEU A 573 14.25 -14.91 -26.24
CA LEU A 573 14.79 -14.32 -27.47
C LEU A 573 13.86 -14.57 -28.65
N ASP A 574 13.54 -13.53 -29.41
CA ASP A 574 12.93 -13.68 -30.73
C ASP A 574 14.02 -14.14 -31.71
N ILE A 575 14.22 -15.46 -31.82
CA ILE A 575 15.29 -16.05 -32.65
C ILE A 575 14.94 -15.95 -34.14
N ASN A 576 13.65 -15.94 -34.46
CA ASN A 576 13.15 -16.01 -35.84
C ASN A 576 12.74 -14.63 -36.42
N GLY A 577 12.29 -13.70 -35.56
CA GLY A 577 11.94 -12.32 -35.90
C GLY A 577 10.44 -12.06 -36.14
N ASP A 578 9.53 -12.90 -35.63
CA ASP A 578 8.08 -12.79 -35.85
C ASP A 578 7.26 -12.33 -34.62
N GLY A 579 7.88 -12.21 -33.43
CA GLY A 579 7.19 -11.84 -32.20
C GLY A 579 6.27 -12.93 -31.60
N ILE A 580 6.44 -14.19 -32.00
CA ILE A 580 5.67 -15.35 -31.51
C ILE A 580 6.61 -16.36 -30.84
N PHE A 581 6.86 -16.15 -29.55
CA PHE A 581 7.82 -16.94 -28.76
C PHE A 581 7.34 -18.38 -28.51
N SER A 582 8.13 -19.36 -28.97
CA SER A 582 7.95 -20.79 -28.68
C SER A 582 8.66 -21.23 -27.38
N GLU A 583 8.45 -22.49 -26.93
CA GLU A 583 9.17 -23.03 -25.76
C GLU A 583 10.70 -23.04 -25.96
N ASP A 584 11.18 -23.27 -27.19
CA ASP A 584 12.62 -23.31 -27.52
C ASP A 584 13.27 -21.90 -27.57
N GLU A 585 12.44 -20.85 -27.70
CA GLU A 585 12.83 -19.43 -27.67
C GLU A 585 12.69 -18.80 -26.28
N THR A 586 12.00 -19.49 -25.37
CA THR A 586 11.70 -19.01 -24.02
C THR A 586 12.90 -19.19 -23.09
N GLY A 587 13.26 -18.12 -22.39
CA GLY A 587 14.34 -18.07 -21.42
C GLY A 587 14.00 -18.80 -20.11
N TYR A 588 14.93 -18.79 -19.17
CA TYR A 588 14.76 -19.46 -17.88
C TYR A 588 15.63 -18.84 -16.78
N ILE A 589 15.24 -19.07 -15.53
CA ILE A 589 16.04 -18.73 -14.36
C ILE A 589 17.12 -19.82 -14.16
N PRO A 590 18.42 -19.52 -14.20
CA PRO A 590 19.50 -20.50 -14.07
C PRO A 590 19.72 -20.92 -12.60
N GLY A 591 18.77 -21.68 -12.04
CA GLY A 591 18.80 -22.20 -10.68
C GLY A 591 18.76 -23.72 -10.56
N GLU A 592 19.45 -24.26 -9.56
CA GLU A 592 19.45 -25.68 -9.20
C GLU A 592 18.38 -25.98 -8.14
N LEU A 593 17.45 -26.88 -8.45
CA LEU A 593 16.48 -27.40 -7.48
C LEU A 593 16.95 -28.74 -6.90
N LYS A 594 16.80 -28.93 -5.59
CA LYS A 594 17.01 -30.18 -4.86
C LYS A 594 15.77 -30.53 -4.06
N ILE A 595 15.39 -31.80 -4.06
CA ILE A 595 14.26 -32.37 -3.32
C ILE A 595 14.84 -33.37 -2.31
N GLY A 596 14.65 -33.12 -1.02
CA GLY A 596 15.44 -33.73 0.04
C GLY A 596 16.93 -33.48 -0.22
N THR A 597 17.67 -34.55 -0.53
CA THR A 597 19.11 -34.51 -0.85
C THR A 597 19.44 -34.69 -2.33
N SER A 598 18.44 -34.87 -3.21
CA SER A 598 18.64 -35.19 -4.63
C SER A 598 18.38 -33.98 -5.52
N GLY A 599 19.30 -33.67 -6.44
CA GLY A 599 19.07 -32.67 -7.49
C GLY A 599 17.97 -33.11 -8.46
N TYR A 600 17.14 -32.17 -8.90
CA TYR A 600 15.98 -32.43 -9.76
C TYR A 600 16.00 -31.53 -11.00
N ASP A 601 15.92 -32.15 -12.18
CA ASP A 601 15.88 -31.46 -13.47
C ASP A 601 14.45 -30.95 -13.75
N TRP A 602 14.16 -29.76 -13.22
CA TRP A 602 12.89 -29.07 -13.39
C TRP A 602 12.75 -28.41 -14.78
N LEU A 603 13.88 -28.10 -15.44
CA LEU A 603 13.89 -27.35 -16.71
C LEU A 603 13.54 -28.25 -17.89
N SER A 604 13.96 -29.53 -17.85
CA SER A 604 13.55 -30.56 -18.82
C SER A 604 12.09 -31.00 -18.68
N LEU A 605 11.32 -30.47 -17.72
CA LEU A 605 9.89 -30.76 -17.62
C LEU A 605 9.11 -30.13 -18.79
N PRO A 606 8.04 -30.79 -19.28
CA PRO A 606 7.07 -30.17 -20.16
C PRO A 606 6.43 -28.95 -19.51
N TYR A 607 6.23 -27.87 -20.28
CA TYR A 607 5.55 -26.66 -19.83
C TYR A 607 4.12 -26.95 -19.32
N LYS A 608 3.68 -26.17 -18.31
CA LYS A 608 2.41 -26.26 -17.55
C LYS A 608 2.13 -27.56 -16.79
N ARG A 609 2.67 -28.69 -17.24
CA ARG A 609 2.23 -30.04 -16.88
C ARG A 609 2.64 -30.46 -15.48
N GLU A 610 1.66 -30.91 -14.68
CA GLU A 610 1.91 -31.48 -13.35
C GLU A 610 2.81 -32.71 -13.42
N THR A 611 3.96 -32.63 -12.74
CA THR A 611 4.88 -33.75 -12.57
C THR A 611 4.99 -34.09 -11.10
N ALA A 612 4.25 -35.12 -10.67
CA ALA A 612 4.42 -35.72 -9.36
C ALA A 612 5.79 -36.38 -9.25
N THR A 613 6.58 -36.01 -8.24
CA THR A 613 7.96 -36.50 -8.10
C THR A 613 8.02 -37.89 -7.45
N GLY A 614 6.98 -38.26 -6.69
CA GLY A 614 6.96 -39.47 -5.86
C GLY A 614 7.89 -39.39 -4.65
N ILE A 615 8.40 -38.19 -4.32
CA ILE A 615 9.26 -37.93 -3.17
C ILE A 615 8.42 -37.22 -2.11
N ILE A 616 8.18 -37.92 -1.00
CA ILE A 616 7.66 -37.30 0.21
C ILE A 616 8.84 -36.76 1.02
N THR A 617 8.89 -35.46 1.24
CA THR A 617 9.94 -34.81 2.03
C THR A 617 9.44 -33.56 2.75
N ASP A 618 10.13 -33.22 3.82
CA ASP A 618 10.07 -31.98 4.57
C ASP A 618 10.98 -30.89 4.00
N ASN A 619 11.82 -31.14 2.99
CA ASN A 619 12.87 -30.20 2.60
C ASN A 619 13.08 -30.08 1.09
N ILE A 620 13.12 -28.84 0.57
CA ILE A 620 13.70 -28.52 -0.74
C ILE A 620 14.78 -27.45 -0.61
N THR A 621 15.75 -27.45 -1.53
CA THR A 621 16.77 -26.40 -1.62
C THR A 621 16.80 -25.84 -3.03
N TRP A 622 16.86 -24.52 -3.14
CA TRP A 622 17.02 -23.76 -4.38
C TRP A 622 18.35 -23.01 -4.34
N SER A 623 19.20 -23.19 -5.34
CA SER A 623 20.48 -22.50 -5.45
C SER A 623 20.52 -21.64 -6.72
N VAL A 624 20.81 -20.34 -6.57
CA VAL A 624 20.95 -19.38 -7.67
C VAL A 624 22.25 -18.57 -7.55
N THR A 625 22.61 -17.82 -8.58
CA THR A 625 23.68 -16.81 -8.51
C THR A 625 23.03 -15.44 -8.64
N ASN A 626 23.19 -14.61 -7.61
CA ASN A 626 22.56 -13.30 -7.57
C ASN A 626 23.16 -12.34 -8.61
N PRO A 627 22.52 -11.19 -8.90
CA PRO A 627 23.03 -10.21 -9.87
C PRO A 627 24.45 -9.69 -9.59
N TYR A 628 24.92 -9.80 -8.34
CA TYR A 628 26.25 -9.41 -7.89
C TYR A 628 27.31 -10.52 -8.05
N GLY A 629 26.93 -11.68 -8.60
CA GLY A 629 27.82 -12.82 -8.83
C GLY A 629 28.12 -13.68 -7.59
N LYS A 630 27.42 -13.49 -6.47
CA LYS A 630 27.51 -14.37 -5.29
C LYS A 630 26.52 -15.53 -5.47
N ARG A 631 26.92 -16.75 -5.10
CA ARG A 631 26.02 -17.92 -5.09
C ARG A 631 25.24 -17.99 -3.78
N VAL A 632 23.91 -18.07 -3.89
CA VAL A 632 22.92 -18.03 -2.80
C VAL A 632 22.20 -19.37 -2.74
N ASN A 633 21.92 -19.85 -1.53
CA ASN A 633 21.10 -21.03 -1.28
C ASN A 633 19.89 -20.62 -0.42
N MET A 634 18.68 -20.90 -0.91
CA MET A 634 17.46 -20.91 -0.09
C MET A 634 17.10 -22.36 0.24
N ASN A 635 16.84 -22.62 1.52
CA ASN A 635 16.30 -23.87 1.99
C ASN A 635 14.86 -23.64 2.49
N ILE A 636 13.90 -24.34 1.88
CA ILE A 636 12.50 -24.36 2.31
C ILE A 636 12.27 -25.67 3.05
N PHE A 637 12.20 -25.59 4.38
CA PHE A 637 11.82 -26.70 5.24
C PHE A 637 10.33 -26.60 5.58
N SER A 638 9.59 -27.70 5.64
CA SER A 638 8.16 -27.70 5.92
C SER A 638 7.71 -28.94 6.68
N SER A 639 7.09 -28.75 7.84
CA SER A 639 6.38 -29.79 8.60
C SER A 639 4.87 -29.62 8.40
N PRO A 640 4.13 -30.70 8.09
CA PRO A 640 4.62 -32.06 7.88
C PRO A 640 5.24 -32.27 6.49
N ALA A 641 6.13 -33.26 6.40
CA ALA A 641 6.65 -33.75 5.13
C ALA A 641 5.51 -34.07 4.15
N SER A 642 5.67 -33.66 2.89
CA SER A 642 4.60 -33.60 1.88
C SER A 642 5.03 -34.26 0.58
N ASP A 643 4.06 -34.73 -0.23
CA ASP A 643 4.36 -35.17 -1.60
C ASP A 643 4.66 -33.94 -2.46
N ILE A 644 5.82 -33.97 -3.13
CA ILE A 644 6.29 -32.83 -3.92
C ILE A 644 5.85 -32.99 -5.37
N ILE A 645 5.11 -32.00 -5.86
CA ILE A 645 4.70 -31.88 -7.26
C ILE A 645 5.41 -30.65 -7.85
N ILE A 646 5.80 -30.71 -9.12
CA ILE A 646 6.47 -29.61 -9.82
C ILE A 646 5.80 -29.36 -11.18
N THR A 647 5.67 -28.09 -11.56
CA THR A 647 5.38 -27.64 -12.93
C THR A 647 6.48 -26.69 -13.41
N LYS A 648 6.70 -26.60 -14.74
CA LYS A 648 7.50 -25.55 -15.37
C LYS A 648 6.54 -24.50 -15.93
N ASN A 649 6.63 -23.24 -15.47
CA ASN A 649 5.69 -22.17 -15.86
C ASN A 649 6.42 -20.84 -16.12
N ILE A 650 5.74 -19.90 -16.79
CA ILE A 650 6.29 -18.56 -17.05
C ILE A 650 6.15 -17.66 -15.82
N GLY A 651 7.09 -16.75 -15.63
CA GLY A 651 6.93 -15.52 -14.85
C GLY A 651 7.77 -14.38 -15.43
N ARG A 652 7.33 -13.14 -15.22
CA ARG A 652 8.11 -11.93 -15.50
C ARG A 652 9.06 -11.64 -14.35
N ILE A 653 10.37 -11.65 -14.62
CA ILE A 653 11.44 -11.30 -13.68
C ILE A 653 12.38 -10.28 -14.33
N ALA A 654 12.91 -9.33 -13.55
CA ALA A 654 13.93 -8.37 -14.01
C ALA A 654 13.53 -7.49 -15.22
N GLY A 655 12.29 -6.99 -15.27
CA GLY A 655 11.84 -5.96 -16.24
C GLY A 655 10.46 -6.23 -16.85
N TYR A 656 9.99 -5.31 -17.72
CA TYR A 656 8.67 -5.39 -18.38
C TYR A 656 8.68 -5.93 -19.81
N THR A 657 9.79 -6.50 -20.28
CA THR A 657 9.97 -6.87 -21.70
C THR A 657 9.69 -8.35 -21.96
N TYR A 658 9.67 -8.79 -23.23
CA TYR A 658 9.56 -10.22 -23.52
C TYR A 658 10.78 -10.99 -22.98
N GLN A 659 11.97 -10.37 -23.00
CA GLN A 659 13.21 -10.93 -22.46
C GLN A 659 13.08 -11.28 -20.97
N SER A 660 12.25 -10.53 -20.24
CA SER A 660 11.95 -10.68 -18.82
C SER A 660 10.95 -11.81 -18.51
N GLU A 661 10.20 -12.31 -19.50
CA GLU A 661 9.22 -13.40 -19.31
C GLU A 661 9.88 -14.76 -19.57
N VAL A 662 10.14 -15.50 -18.50
CA VAL A 662 11.02 -16.68 -18.50
C VAL A 662 10.42 -17.86 -17.74
N PHE A 663 10.92 -19.08 -17.98
CA PHE A 663 10.56 -20.25 -17.19
C PHE A 663 11.14 -20.19 -15.77
N SER A 664 10.28 -20.41 -14.78
CA SER A 664 10.63 -20.79 -13.41
C SER A 664 9.97 -22.13 -13.06
N PRO A 665 10.49 -22.88 -12.07
CA PRO A 665 9.72 -23.94 -11.46
C PRO A 665 8.56 -23.33 -10.64
N VAL A 666 7.49 -24.10 -10.47
CA VAL A 666 6.52 -23.95 -9.38
C VAL A 666 6.51 -25.26 -8.62
N VAL A 667 6.72 -25.20 -7.31
CA VAL A 667 6.81 -26.37 -6.43
C VAL A 667 5.63 -26.36 -5.47
N TYR A 668 4.96 -27.49 -5.35
CA TYR A 668 3.79 -27.65 -4.49
C TYR A 668 4.10 -28.66 -3.38
N PHE A 669 3.82 -28.28 -2.13
CA PHE A 669 3.82 -29.18 -0.99
C PHE A 669 2.40 -29.68 -0.76
N LYS A 670 2.06 -30.84 -1.34
CA LYS A 670 0.72 -31.43 -1.25
C LYS A 670 0.54 -32.17 0.06
N SER A 671 -0.46 -31.77 0.85
CA SER A 671 -0.86 -32.49 2.06
C SER A 671 -1.55 -33.82 1.74
N PRO A 672 -1.59 -34.77 2.69
CA PRO A 672 -2.65 -35.77 2.74
C PRO A 672 -4.04 -35.11 2.80
N SER A 673 -5.10 -35.86 2.51
CA SER A 673 -6.47 -35.36 2.75
C SER A 673 -6.74 -35.29 4.26
N SER A 674 -7.25 -34.16 4.74
CA SER A 674 -7.72 -33.97 6.13
C SER A 674 -8.79 -32.88 6.19
N GLU A 675 -9.66 -32.92 7.20
CA GLU A 675 -10.61 -31.83 7.47
C GLU A 675 -9.85 -30.54 7.78
N ASP A 676 -8.92 -30.61 8.74
CA ASP A 676 -8.11 -29.50 9.22
C ASP A 676 -6.61 -29.75 8.94
N PHE A 677 -5.81 -28.69 8.81
CA PHE A 677 -4.39 -28.83 8.50
C PHE A 677 -3.54 -27.70 9.10
N ASN A 678 -2.36 -28.06 9.64
CA ASN A 678 -1.41 -27.15 10.29
C ASN A 678 -0.02 -27.38 9.70
N ARG A 679 0.50 -26.42 8.94
CA ARG A 679 1.85 -26.45 8.36
C ARG A 679 2.74 -25.36 8.95
N ILE A 680 3.93 -25.75 9.37
CA ILE A 680 5.03 -24.83 9.68
C ILE A 680 6.04 -24.93 8.53
N THR A 681 6.23 -23.85 7.77
CA THR A 681 7.27 -23.72 6.76
C THR A 681 8.33 -22.72 7.23
N LEU A 682 9.60 -23.01 6.96
CA LEU A 682 10.73 -22.13 7.25
C LEU A 682 11.38 -21.71 5.93
N LEU A 683 11.58 -20.41 5.74
CA LEU A 683 12.47 -19.89 4.70
C LEU A 683 13.77 -19.46 5.38
N ASN A 684 14.85 -20.13 5.03
CA ASN A 684 16.19 -19.90 5.56
C ASN A 684 17.14 -19.82 4.36
N SER A 685 17.92 -18.74 4.25
CA SER A 685 18.84 -18.56 3.14
C SER A 685 20.15 -17.89 3.55
N GLY A 686 21.13 -17.93 2.64
CA GLY A 686 22.51 -17.51 2.91
C GLY A 686 23.40 -17.76 1.71
N TYR A 687 24.64 -17.25 1.77
CA TYR A 687 25.65 -17.49 0.75
C TYR A 687 26.22 -18.91 0.82
N GLU A 688 26.77 -19.39 -0.29
CA GLU A 688 27.25 -20.78 -0.43
C GLU A 688 28.26 -21.26 0.63
N ASN A 689 28.96 -20.35 1.31
CA ASN A 689 29.97 -20.66 2.31
C ASN A 689 29.49 -20.45 3.77
N GLU A 690 28.21 -20.10 3.96
CA GLU A 690 27.61 -19.85 5.27
C GLU A 690 26.89 -21.10 5.80
N VAL A 691 26.88 -21.25 7.12
CA VAL A 691 26.26 -22.40 7.79
C VAL A 691 24.78 -22.10 8.02
N LEU A 692 23.94 -22.47 7.06
CA LEU A 692 22.49 -22.34 7.17
C LEU A 692 21.93 -23.11 8.38
N ASN A 693 20.94 -22.52 9.03
CA ASN A 693 20.19 -23.13 10.13
C ASN A 693 19.60 -24.50 9.72
N SER A 694 19.77 -25.53 10.56
CA SER A 694 19.21 -26.87 10.29
C SER A 694 17.92 -27.10 11.08
N ALA A 695 16.92 -27.72 10.47
CA ALA A 695 15.63 -28.00 11.11
C ALA A 695 15.31 -29.51 11.17
N GLU A 696 14.53 -29.91 12.17
CA GLU A 696 13.95 -31.25 12.29
C GLU A 696 12.48 -31.20 12.70
N THR A 697 11.65 -32.09 12.13
CA THR A 697 10.24 -32.24 12.52
C THR A 697 10.15 -32.93 13.89
N LEU A 698 9.51 -32.28 14.85
CA LEU A 698 9.25 -32.85 16.17
C LEU A 698 7.98 -33.71 16.17
N LYS A 699 7.94 -34.68 17.09
CA LYS A 699 6.72 -35.45 17.34
C LYS A 699 5.79 -34.67 18.27
N VAL A 700 4.53 -34.61 17.86
CA VAL A 700 3.42 -34.02 18.60
C VAL A 700 2.52 -35.12 19.15
N SER A 701 1.95 -34.93 20.35
CA SER A 701 0.94 -35.84 20.92
C SER A 701 -0.51 -35.34 20.85
N GLY A 702 -0.72 -34.09 20.44
CA GLY A 702 -2.03 -33.47 20.22
C GLY A 702 -2.39 -33.39 18.74
N SER A 703 -3.06 -32.31 18.34
CA SER A 703 -3.18 -31.91 16.93
C SER A 703 -1.92 -31.14 16.49
N GLY A 704 -1.79 -30.81 15.20
CA GLY A 704 -0.82 -29.84 14.73
C GLY A 704 0.56 -30.35 14.30
N SER A 705 1.47 -29.40 14.10
CA SER A 705 2.86 -29.57 13.67
C SER A 705 3.81 -28.95 14.69
N ALA A 706 5.00 -29.53 14.87
CA ALA A 706 6.09 -28.92 15.62
C ALA A 706 7.43 -29.09 14.90
N VAL A 707 8.29 -28.07 14.99
CA VAL A 707 9.61 -28.03 14.35
C VAL A 707 10.63 -27.53 15.36
N LYS A 708 11.86 -28.04 15.25
CA LYS A 708 13.02 -27.56 15.99
C LYS A 708 14.06 -27.04 15.02
N VAL A 709 14.67 -25.90 15.33
CA VAL A 709 15.70 -25.26 14.49
C VAL A 709 16.96 -25.08 15.31
N PHE A 710 18.12 -25.32 14.69
CA PHE A 710 19.43 -25.10 15.29
C PHE A 710 20.15 -23.99 14.52
N SER A 711 20.48 -22.89 15.20
CA SER A 711 21.15 -21.70 14.66
C SER A 711 22.39 -21.40 15.50
N GLY A 712 23.55 -21.96 15.12
CA GLY A 712 24.80 -21.78 15.86
C GLY A 712 24.74 -22.30 17.31
N SER A 713 24.70 -21.37 18.27
CA SER A 713 24.54 -21.63 19.72
C SER A 713 23.09 -21.55 20.21
N GLU A 714 22.15 -21.22 19.33
CA GLU A 714 20.71 -21.14 19.57
C GLU A 714 19.97 -22.44 19.19
N THR A 715 18.84 -22.68 19.84
CA THR A 715 17.89 -23.73 19.49
C THR A 715 16.47 -23.22 19.66
N ASP A 716 15.73 -23.18 18.55
CA ASP A 716 14.35 -22.73 18.52
C ASP A 716 13.38 -23.90 18.49
N TYR A 717 12.23 -23.72 19.12
CA TYR A 717 11.10 -24.64 19.10
C TYR A 717 9.88 -23.90 18.59
N ILE A 718 9.22 -24.46 17.58
CA ILE A 718 8.06 -23.89 16.91
C ILE A 718 6.94 -24.92 16.96
N TYR A 719 5.73 -24.51 17.32
CA TYR A 719 4.53 -25.35 17.31
C TYR A 719 3.34 -24.55 16.77
N SER A 720 2.45 -25.24 16.05
CA SER A 720 1.15 -24.75 15.58
C SER A 720 0.12 -25.87 15.59
N GLY A 721 -1.01 -25.66 16.25
CA GLY A 721 -2.13 -26.62 16.31
C GLY A 721 -3.08 -26.38 17.48
N GLU A 722 -4.32 -26.79 17.34
CA GLU A 722 -5.35 -26.59 18.36
C GLU A 722 -5.23 -27.51 19.58
N GLY A 723 -5.48 -26.94 20.76
CA GLY A 723 -5.75 -27.65 22.01
C GLY A 723 -4.53 -28.28 22.67
N SER A 724 -4.77 -29.07 23.73
CA SER A 724 -3.70 -29.59 24.58
C SER A 724 -2.72 -30.53 23.85
N CYS A 725 -1.48 -30.07 23.74
CA CYS A 725 -0.38 -30.67 23.00
C CYS A 725 0.85 -30.94 23.91
N VAL A 726 1.70 -31.89 23.50
CA VAL A 726 3.06 -32.09 24.00
C VAL A 726 4.01 -32.23 22.81
N PHE A 727 5.13 -31.49 22.81
CA PHE A 727 6.19 -31.55 21.80
C PHE A 727 7.59 -31.38 22.44
N ASP A 728 8.55 -32.22 22.05
CA ASP A 728 9.86 -32.38 22.73
C ASP A 728 9.71 -32.52 24.27
N ARG A 729 10.01 -31.45 25.02
CA ARG A 729 9.90 -31.35 26.49
C ARG A 729 8.81 -30.38 26.98
N TYR A 730 8.02 -29.80 26.07
CA TYR A 730 7.02 -28.78 26.36
C TYR A 730 5.60 -29.33 26.27
N ASN A 731 4.68 -28.74 27.02
CA ASN A 731 3.24 -28.99 26.94
C ASN A 731 2.48 -27.67 26.92
N THR A 732 1.46 -27.53 26.08
CA THR A 732 0.70 -26.27 25.91
C THR A 732 -0.73 -26.54 25.45
N ASP A 733 -1.58 -25.53 25.46
CA ASP A 733 -2.88 -25.46 24.76
C ASP A 733 -2.98 -24.26 23.80
N ALA A 734 -1.84 -23.61 23.50
CA ALA A 734 -1.75 -22.51 22.54
C ALA A 734 -2.05 -22.94 21.11
N ASP A 735 -2.63 -22.04 20.31
CA ASP A 735 -2.70 -22.17 18.85
C ASP A 735 -1.30 -22.17 18.22
N ILE A 736 -0.41 -21.26 18.66
CA ILE A 736 0.96 -21.09 18.16
C ILE A 736 1.94 -20.82 19.31
N VAL A 737 3.12 -21.45 19.26
CA VAL A 737 4.25 -21.18 20.17
C VAL A 737 5.57 -21.07 19.41
N PHE A 738 6.38 -20.06 19.74
CA PHE A 738 7.81 -19.97 19.41
C PHE A 738 8.63 -19.83 20.70
N ILE A 739 9.75 -20.56 20.81
CA ILE A 739 10.68 -20.49 21.95
C ILE A 739 12.13 -20.49 21.44
N ARG A 740 12.91 -19.43 21.68
CA ARG A 740 14.38 -19.43 21.47
C ARG A 740 15.13 -19.72 22.77
N LYS A 741 16.08 -20.66 22.70
CA LYS A 741 17.04 -20.99 23.76
C LYS A 741 18.47 -20.82 23.28
N SER A 742 19.20 -19.93 23.93
CA SER A 742 20.65 -19.78 23.72
C SER A 742 21.46 -20.69 24.64
N THR A 743 22.68 -21.02 24.21
CA THR A 743 23.74 -21.56 25.08
C THR A 743 24.79 -20.53 25.49
N ASP A 744 24.87 -19.38 24.79
CA ASP A 744 25.77 -18.27 25.11
C ASP A 744 25.09 -17.16 25.96
N ASN A 745 23.76 -17.09 25.93
CA ASN A 745 22.94 -16.08 26.60
C ASN A 745 21.98 -16.77 27.62
N PRO A 746 21.89 -16.32 28.89
CA PRO A 746 20.99 -16.92 29.88
C PRO A 746 19.49 -16.60 29.67
N TYR A 747 19.14 -15.75 28.70
CA TYR A 747 17.74 -15.44 28.38
C TYR A 747 17.10 -16.51 27.48
N GLU A 748 15.89 -16.92 27.85
CA GLU A 748 14.96 -17.63 26.98
C GLU A 748 13.89 -16.63 26.49
N TYR A 749 13.49 -16.76 25.23
CA TYR A 749 12.51 -15.88 24.57
C TYR A 749 11.30 -16.70 24.18
N TYR A 750 10.10 -16.20 24.46
CA TYR A 750 8.84 -16.91 24.19
C TYR A 750 7.86 -15.98 23.47
N LEU A 751 7.22 -16.47 22.42
CA LEU A 751 6.05 -15.89 21.79
C LEU A 751 4.95 -16.96 21.75
N PHE A 752 3.72 -16.55 22.08
CA PHE A 752 2.60 -17.45 22.34
C PHE A 752 1.30 -16.77 21.86
N PHE A 753 0.44 -17.51 21.16
CA PHE A 753 -0.89 -17.06 20.73
C PHE A 753 -1.97 -18.04 21.20
N GLY A 754 -3.11 -17.52 21.64
CA GLY A 754 -4.36 -18.29 21.81
C GLY A 754 -4.30 -19.51 22.74
N GLY A 755 -4.09 -19.32 24.04
CA GLY A 755 -4.05 -20.44 25.00
C GLY A 755 -3.92 -20.04 26.48
N SER A 756 -4.09 -21.00 27.40
CA SER A 756 -4.09 -20.78 28.85
C SER A 756 -2.83 -21.28 29.58
N TYR A 757 -1.97 -22.11 28.97
CA TYR A 757 -0.73 -22.55 29.62
C TYR A 757 0.43 -22.91 28.67
N LEU A 758 1.65 -22.78 29.19
CA LEU A 758 2.86 -23.42 28.67
C LEU A 758 3.62 -24.05 29.84
N GLY A 759 3.96 -25.33 29.71
CA GLY A 759 4.77 -26.09 30.66
C GLY A 759 6.02 -26.69 30.01
N MET A 760 6.96 -27.10 30.85
CA MET A 760 8.22 -27.73 30.46
C MET A 760 8.60 -28.80 31.50
N ASP A 761 8.97 -29.99 31.03
CA ASP A 761 9.33 -31.15 31.86
C ASP A 761 8.28 -31.50 32.94
N GLY A 762 7.00 -31.23 32.67
CA GLY A 762 5.90 -31.45 33.61
C GLY A 762 5.77 -30.42 34.73
N SER A 763 6.38 -29.24 34.58
CA SER A 763 6.18 -28.06 35.44
C SER A 763 5.64 -26.90 34.61
N ASP A 764 4.66 -26.16 35.12
CA ASP A 764 4.12 -24.98 34.44
C ASP A 764 5.19 -23.86 34.39
N LEU A 765 5.48 -23.34 33.19
CA LEU A 765 6.25 -22.11 32.99
C LEU A 765 5.33 -20.90 33.10
N PHE A 766 4.19 -20.98 32.42
CA PHE A 766 3.13 -19.99 32.40
C PHE A 766 1.77 -20.68 32.56
N LEU A 767 0.90 -20.09 33.37
CA LEU A 767 -0.47 -20.52 33.60
C LEU A 767 -1.33 -19.26 33.70
N PHE A 768 -2.48 -19.25 33.01
CA PHE A 768 -3.41 -18.13 32.98
C PHE A 768 -4.79 -18.60 33.43
N ASN A 769 -5.45 -17.82 34.29
CA ASN A 769 -6.74 -18.17 34.89
C ASN A 769 -7.95 -17.94 33.96
N GLU A 770 -7.73 -17.38 32.77
CA GLU A 770 -8.77 -16.98 31.83
C GLU A 770 -8.42 -17.42 30.41
N ASP A 771 -9.45 -17.56 29.59
CA ASP A 771 -9.36 -17.86 28.17
C ASP A 771 -8.68 -16.68 27.43
N ASN A 772 -7.61 -16.98 26.69
CA ASN A 772 -6.84 -16.01 25.91
C ASN A 772 -6.97 -16.25 24.39
N SER A 773 -8.02 -16.93 23.94
CA SER A 773 -8.36 -17.02 22.52
C SER A 773 -8.29 -15.63 21.85
N GLY A 774 -7.54 -15.55 20.75
CA GLY A 774 -7.29 -14.30 20.02
C GLY A 774 -6.26 -13.32 20.62
N LYS A 775 -5.64 -13.61 21.78
CA LYS A 775 -4.58 -12.77 22.37
C LYS A 775 -3.19 -13.33 22.11
N TYR A 776 -2.17 -12.47 22.24
CA TYR A 776 -0.77 -12.86 22.18
C TYR A 776 0.01 -12.44 23.44
N MET A 777 1.10 -13.16 23.72
CA MET A 777 2.02 -12.84 24.81
C MET A 777 3.46 -13.01 24.35
N ASN A 778 4.30 -12.02 24.68
CA ASN A 778 5.74 -12.04 24.41
C ASN A 778 6.50 -11.89 25.74
N PHE A 779 7.47 -12.78 25.97
CA PHE A 779 8.25 -12.83 27.21
C PHE A 779 9.75 -12.90 26.93
N CYS A 780 10.52 -12.14 27.71
CA CYS A 780 11.96 -12.25 27.82
C CYS A 780 12.35 -12.40 29.30
N GLY A 781 13.13 -13.43 29.62
CA GLY A 781 13.52 -13.73 31.00
C GLY A 781 14.68 -14.71 31.08
N MET A 782 15.40 -14.72 32.20
CA MET A 782 16.31 -15.84 32.47
C MET A 782 15.48 -17.05 32.90
N SER A 783 15.99 -18.27 32.74
CA SER A 783 15.29 -19.48 33.17
C SER A 783 14.91 -19.41 34.67
N GLY A 784 13.64 -19.10 34.96
CA GLY A 784 13.10 -18.88 36.32
C GLY A 784 12.98 -17.42 36.80
N GLU A 785 13.44 -16.42 36.05
CA GLU A 785 13.28 -14.98 36.37
C GLU A 785 12.82 -14.17 35.15
N LEU A 786 11.51 -13.85 35.14
CA LEU A 786 10.82 -13.09 34.10
C LEU A 786 11.14 -11.58 34.24
N LYS A 787 11.63 -10.92 33.17
CA LYS A 787 12.05 -9.51 33.21
C LYS A 787 11.07 -8.53 32.57
N SER A 788 10.40 -8.95 31.50
CA SER A 788 9.26 -8.21 30.95
C SER A 788 8.16 -9.12 30.42
N VAL A 789 6.93 -8.63 30.56
CA VAL A 789 5.72 -9.18 29.94
C VAL A 789 5.26 -8.17 28.90
N ILE A 790 4.95 -8.61 27.69
CA ILE A 790 4.19 -7.81 26.72
C ILE A 790 2.88 -8.54 26.43
N ILE A 791 1.77 -7.87 26.75
CA ILE A 791 0.40 -8.27 26.42
C ILE A 791 -0.18 -7.15 25.56
N ASP A 792 -0.77 -7.49 24.42
CA ASP A 792 -1.48 -6.56 23.53
C ASP A 792 -0.68 -5.28 23.19
N GLY A 793 0.64 -5.43 22.99
CA GLY A 793 1.59 -4.36 22.64
C GLY A 793 2.11 -3.52 23.82
N ILE A 794 1.66 -3.77 25.05
CA ILE A 794 2.03 -3.01 26.24
C ILE A 794 3.23 -3.66 26.93
N GLU A 795 4.43 -3.07 26.81
CA GLU A 795 5.63 -3.57 27.49
C GLU A 795 5.64 -3.21 28.99
N ILE A 796 5.67 -4.25 29.83
CA ILE A 796 5.81 -4.15 31.29
C ILE A 796 7.28 -4.48 31.65
N THR A 797 8.12 -3.45 31.75
CA THR A 797 9.52 -3.54 32.21
C THR A 797 9.72 -2.88 33.58
N GLY A 798 10.66 -3.38 34.39
CA GLY A 798 11.19 -2.63 35.53
C GLY A 798 11.76 -3.47 36.67
N GLU A 799 12.53 -2.81 37.55
CA GLU A 799 12.95 -3.39 38.84
C GLU A 799 11.76 -3.65 39.78
N ASP A 800 10.58 -3.07 39.49
CA ASP A 800 9.31 -3.21 40.22
C ASP A 800 8.69 -4.62 40.17
N VAL A 801 9.21 -5.53 39.33
CA VAL A 801 8.96 -6.98 39.47
C VAL A 801 9.54 -7.50 40.82
N SER A 802 10.44 -6.73 41.46
CA SER A 802 10.94 -6.95 42.81
C SER A 802 10.39 -5.93 43.82
N ASN A 803 9.37 -6.36 44.58
CA ASN A 803 8.75 -5.70 45.73
C ASN A 803 7.77 -4.54 45.43
N SER A 804 6.46 -4.87 45.46
CA SER A 804 5.34 -3.95 45.74
C SER A 804 5.09 -2.80 44.76
N GLY A 805 4.80 -3.12 43.50
CA GLY A 805 4.31 -2.17 42.50
C GLY A 805 2.78 -1.96 42.49
N CYS A 806 2.35 -0.89 41.80
CA CYS A 806 1.00 -0.64 41.28
C CYS A 806 1.14 -0.04 39.87
N ILE A 807 0.41 -0.55 38.88
CA ILE A 807 0.45 -0.10 37.47
C ILE A 807 -1.01 0.06 36.97
N TYR A 808 -1.22 0.87 35.92
CA TYR A 808 -2.53 1.36 35.46
C TYR A 808 -2.64 1.34 33.93
N PHE A 809 -3.78 0.90 33.38
CA PHE A 809 -4.09 0.84 31.95
C PHE A 809 -5.55 1.28 31.66
N PRO A 810 -5.86 1.85 30.47
CA PRO A 810 -7.20 2.33 30.10
C PRO A 810 -8.05 1.28 29.34
N ASP A 811 -9.37 1.38 29.52
CA ASP A 811 -10.53 0.83 28.76
C ASP A 811 -10.37 -0.42 27.84
N SER A 812 -11.31 -1.38 27.79
CA SER A 812 -12.76 -1.24 28.10
C SER A 812 -13.45 -2.54 28.54
N GLY A 813 -14.32 -2.46 29.55
CA GLY A 813 -15.32 -3.50 29.85
C GLY A 813 -15.49 -3.76 31.34
N ASN A 814 -16.70 -3.58 31.87
CA ASN A 814 -16.98 -3.66 33.32
C ASN A 814 -16.96 -5.11 33.87
N SER A 815 -15.77 -5.65 34.11
CA SER A 815 -15.57 -6.89 34.88
C SER A 815 -14.25 -6.87 35.65
N SER A 816 -14.27 -7.35 36.90
CA SER A 816 -13.08 -7.45 37.75
C SER A 816 -12.36 -8.79 37.54
N HIS A 817 -11.36 -8.79 36.66
CA HIS A 817 -10.56 -9.96 36.30
C HIS A 817 -9.49 -10.30 37.36
N ILE A 818 -9.09 -11.57 37.45
CA ILE A 818 -8.00 -12.03 38.35
C ILE A 818 -6.99 -12.88 37.58
N ILE A 819 -5.93 -12.23 37.08
CA ILE A 819 -4.79 -12.91 36.47
C ILE A 819 -3.88 -13.41 37.60
N GLU A 820 -3.60 -14.71 37.65
CA GLU A 820 -2.62 -15.29 38.57
C GLU A 820 -1.44 -15.88 37.81
N ILE A 821 -0.27 -15.25 37.93
CA ILE A 821 0.98 -15.74 37.32
C ILE A 821 1.72 -16.59 38.35
N ASN A 822 1.92 -17.87 38.06
CA ASN A 822 2.82 -18.74 38.82
C ASN A 822 4.24 -18.66 38.23
N LEU A 823 5.22 -18.33 39.06
CA LEU A 823 6.64 -18.43 38.75
C LEU A 823 7.26 -19.47 39.68
N GLY A 824 7.02 -20.74 39.34
CA GLY A 824 7.40 -21.91 40.15
C GLY A 824 6.83 -21.85 41.58
N ASN A 825 7.69 -21.59 42.55
CA ASN A 825 7.33 -21.55 43.98
C ASN A 825 6.57 -20.29 44.41
N LYS A 826 6.34 -19.32 43.51
CA LYS A 826 5.71 -18.02 43.80
C LYS A 826 4.44 -17.85 42.96
N LYS A 827 3.39 -17.31 43.58
CA LYS A 827 2.13 -16.93 42.92
C LYS A 827 1.91 -15.43 43.05
N ILE A 828 1.63 -14.77 41.93
CA ILE A 828 1.32 -13.33 41.85
C ILE A 828 -0.12 -13.21 41.37
N SER A 829 -1.00 -12.61 42.18
CA SER A 829 -2.41 -12.40 41.83
C SER A 829 -2.68 -10.91 41.59
N VAL A 830 -3.14 -10.55 40.39
CA VAL A 830 -3.48 -9.18 39.96
C VAL A 830 -5.01 -9.05 39.89
N ILE A 831 -5.59 -7.93 40.35
CA ILE A 831 -7.05 -7.72 40.40
C ILE A 831 -7.42 -6.34 39.84
N TYR A 832 -8.43 -6.28 38.96
CA TYR A 832 -8.82 -5.06 38.20
C TYR A 832 -10.19 -4.47 38.61
N PHE A 833 -10.37 -3.14 38.43
CA PHE A 833 -11.64 -2.40 38.59
C PHE A 833 -11.67 -1.09 37.75
N ASP A 834 -12.79 -0.79 37.06
CA ASP A 834 -12.96 0.37 36.15
C ASP A 834 -13.29 1.73 36.79
N ASN A 835 -12.90 2.85 36.14
CA ASN A 835 -13.68 4.08 35.79
C ASN A 835 -12.80 5.35 35.67
N PHE A 836 -12.82 6.06 34.52
CA PHE A 836 -13.34 7.46 34.39
C PHE A 836 -13.31 7.99 32.94
N ARG A 837 -14.22 8.93 32.60
CA ARG A 837 -14.31 9.59 31.27
C ARG A 837 -13.44 10.85 31.12
N SER A 838 -13.13 11.18 29.87
CA SER A 838 -12.98 12.56 29.39
C SER A 838 -13.85 12.82 28.14
N ASP A 839 -14.86 13.69 28.24
CA ASP A 839 -15.69 14.10 27.09
C ASP A 839 -15.04 15.31 26.36
N TYR A 840 -15.06 15.31 25.01
CA TYR A 840 -14.83 16.53 24.20
C TYR A 840 -15.83 16.63 23.03
N ILE A 841 -16.00 17.82 22.48
CA ILE A 841 -17.27 18.24 21.87
C ILE A 841 -17.22 18.30 20.33
N LEU A 842 -18.07 17.48 19.69
CA LEU A 842 -18.81 17.76 18.45
C LEU A 842 -20.16 17.00 18.51
N GLY A 843 -21.24 17.40 17.85
CA GLY A 843 -21.42 18.61 17.06
C GLY A 843 -22.49 18.49 15.96
N SER A 844 -23.72 18.06 16.27
CA SER A 844 -24.77 17.90 15.24
C SER A 844 -26.20 18.20 15.73
N GLU A 845 -26.85 19.18 15.08
CA GLU A 845 -28.31 19.23 14.92
C GLU A 845 -28.68 18.32 13.72
N GLY A 846 -29.86 17.68 13.63
CA GLY A 846 -30.95 17.55 14.60
C GLY A 846 -32.20 16.95 13.94
N ALA A 847 -32.92 16.05 14.62
CA ALA A 847 -34.21 15.51 14.16
C ALA A 847 -35.11 15.15 15.36
N ASN A 848 -36.44 15.21 15.21
CA ASN A 848 -37.40 15.11 16.31
C ASN A 848 -38.14 13.76 16.35
N ASP A 849 -38.06 13.01 17.46
CA ASP A 849 -39.15 12.12 17.92
C ASP A 849 -39.09 11.89 19.46
N PRO A 850 -40.14 12.23 20.24
CA PRO A 850 -40.14 12.09 21.70
C PRO A 850 -41.00 10.90 22.22
N ALA A 851 -40.43 9.69 22.29
CA ALA A 851 -41.14 8.51 22.83
C ALA A 851 -40.27 7.51 23.65
N VAL A 852 -40.81 7.01 24.78
CA VAL A 852 -40.39 5.83 25.59
C VAL A 852 -38.89 5.78 26.03
N SER A 853 -38.43 6.03 27.26
CA SER A 853 -38.92 5.99 28.67
C SER A 853 -38.59 4.72 29.50
N ARG A 854 -37.86 4.94 30.62
CA ARG A 854 -37.63 4.04 31.78
C ARG A 854 -36.65 2.86 31.53
N LYS A 855 -35.79 2.45 32.47
CA LYS A 855 -35.75 2.66 33.94
C LYS A 855 -34.34 3.01 34.44
N PHE A 856 -34.26 3.71 35.58
CA PHE A 856 -33.11 3.70 36.49
C PHE A 856 -33.57 3.33 37.90
N ALA A 857 -32.77 2.56 38.63
CA ALA A 857 -32.84 2.35 40.08
C ALA A 857 -31.41 2.06 40.56
N GLY A 858 -30.93 2.83 41.55
CA GLY A 858 -29.52 2.78 42.00
C GLY A 858 -29.32 2.07 43.34
N ILE A 859 -28.08 2.06 43.81
CA ILE A 859 -27.63 1.56 45.12
C ILE A 859 -26.53 2.51 45.67
N SER A 860 -26.36 2.56 46.99
CA SER A 860 -25.45 3.48 47.69
C SER A 860 -24.11 2.84 48.06
N PHE A 861 -23.03 3.63 48.07
CA PHE A 861 -21.73 3.23 48.61
C PHE A 861 -21.71 3.14 50.14
N TYR A 862 -20.83 2.27 50.66
CA TYR A 862 -20.33 2.26 52.04
C TYR A 862 -18.79 2.20 52.01
N LEU A 863 -18.14 2.73 53.04
CA LEU A 863 -16.67 2.85 53.12
C LEU A 863 -16.21 2.34 54.50
N LEU A 864 -15.17 1.51 54.54
CA LEU A 864 -14.62 0.90 55.75
C LEU A 864 -13.19 1.41 56.02
N LEU A 865 -12.82 1.58 57.29
CA LEU A 865 -11.66 2.36 57.73
C LEU A 865 -10.61 1.53 58.48
N SER A 866 -9.37 1.56 57.98
CA SER A 866 -8.13 1.41 58.78
C SER A 866 -6.92 1.89 57.96
N GLY A 867 -6.05 2.80 58.42
CA GLY A 867 -6.18 3.73 59.55
C GLY A 867 -4.84 4.12 60.17
N PHE A 868 -4.38 5.36 59.93
CA PHE A 868 -3.33 6.04 60.75
C PHE A 868 -3.53 7.57 60.72
N ASN A 869 -2.81 8.28 61.60
CA ASN A 869 -2.97 9.72 61.92
C ASN A 869 -2.50 10.65 60.76
N LEU A 870 -2.79 11.97 60.71
CA LEU A 870 -3.07 12.97 61.77
C LEU A 870 -3.74 14.25 61.20
N ALA A 871 -4.50 15.00 62.04
CA ALA A 871 -4.81 16.46 61.95
C ALA A 871 -5.41 17.09 60.65
N LEU A 872 -6.67 17.58 60.68
CA LEU A 872 -7.09 19.01 60.86
C LEU A 872 -7.16 19.81 59.51
N LEU A 873 -8.09 20.73 59.18
CA LEU A 873 -9.17 21.46 59.90
C LEU A 873 -10.38 21.82 58.97
N VAL A 874 -11.58 21.89 59.57
CA VAL A 874 -12.90 22.50 59.19
C VAL A 874 -12.81 23.80 58.32
N PHE A 875 -13.68 24.16 57.33
CA PHE A 875 -15.16 24.35 57.28
C PHE A 875 -15.73 24.13 55.83
N LEU A 876 -17.00 23.75 55.50
CA LEU A 876 -18.41 23.89 55.99
C LEU A 876 -19.26 24.96 55.24
N ILE A 877 -20.58 24.70 55.09
CA ILE A 877 -21.67 25.49 54.44
C ILE A 877 -21.72 25.34 52.89
N SER A 878 -22.74 24.79 52.19
CA SER A 878 -24.17 24.43 52.37
C SER A 878 -25.24 25.49 52.03
N PHE A 879 -26.01 25.30 50.94
CA PHE A 879 -27.46 24.91 51.02
C PHE A 879 -28.23 24.75 49.67
N ARG A 880 -29.11 23.73 49.64
CA ARG A 880 -30.43 23.56 48.96
C ARG A 880 -30.68 23.75 47.44
N ARG A 881 -31.36 22.73 46.90
CA ARG A 881 -32.29 22.72 45.74
C ARG A 881 -33.52 23.64 45.93
N SER A 882 -34.07 24.12 44.81
CA SER A 882 -35.51 24.09 44.43
C SER A 882 -35.68 24.70 43.02
N SER A 883 -35.80 23.93 41.93
CA SER A 883 -36.93 23.09 41.47
C SER A 883 -37.97 23.83 40.61
N LEU A 884 -38.01 23.47 39.33
CA LEU A 884 -39.23 23.20 38.56
C LEU A 884 -38.95 21.99 37.65
#